data_AF-A0A914KBP8-F1
#
_entry.id   AF-A0A914KBP8-F1
#
_cell.length_a   1.000
_cell.length_b   1.000
_cell.length_c   1.000
_cell.angle_alpha   90.00
_cell.angle_beta   90.00
_cell.angle_gamma   90.00
#
_symmetry.space_group_name_H-M   'P 1'
#
loop_
_entity.id
_entity.type
_entity.pdbx_description
1 polymer ?
#
loop_
_entity_poly.entity_id
_entity_poly.type
_entity_poly.pdbx_seq_one_letter_code
_entity_poly.pdbx_strand_id
1 'polypeptide(L)'
;MDRAKALKIDNQISLIGRVINSPCRIRDATMQSKQMGNRVNKLIVIEGRIIFDVLQVILRDYKLRSYTLNSVSYHFLSEQKEDVEHTIITDLQNGSEWDRRRLAVYCMKDAYLPLRLLDKLMSVINYMEMARVTGVPLNFLVFRGQQVKVLSQLMRKTKERNLFLPVIDIGQSEEGYEGATVIDPKRGFYPTPIATLDFASLYPSIMIAHNLCYTTLLTRKVENLKEGEDYFQSPSGNHFVKSHVRKGLLAGILEDLLSARKKAKNELKDETDPFKQMVLNGRQLALKISANSVYGFTGAIVGKLPCLEISQSVTAFGRQMIDFTKNTVEEMFKAGALDGKVKSDATVIYGDTDSVMVDFHVQTVAQAMELGNYAATEVSKTFVKPIKLEFEKVYYPYLLINKKRYAGLYFTKPDKHDKMDCKGLETVRRDNCPLVATVLNKCLEKLMIERDPNSALEFAKNVIRDLLCNRIDISMLIISKELTRRGDKYAAKQAHVELAERMRKRDPGSAPRMGDRVPYVIVAKGNKVPAYEKAEDPIYVLKNGVPIDTKYYLEHQLAKPLARIFEPIIGDKAESMLINGDHTRAKSQSQCKVGGLFAHMKKTLTCVGCKAVLRGEKPGALCSHCAPKRDQIFTEKMCQLKMTQHHFSRLWVECQNCSGKLQEEVMCAARDCPIFYMREKIRIDLREQTELLERFN
;
A
#
# COMPACT_ATOMS: atom_id res chain seq x y z
N MET A 1 14.14 24.67 19.60
CA MET A 1 14.99 25.67 18.91
C MET A 1 14.21 26.94 18.58
N ASP A 2 13.18 26.90 17.72
CA ASP A 2 12.42 28.12 17.37
C ASP A 2 11.80 28.82 18.59
N ARG A 3 11.22 28.05 19.52
CA ARG A 3 10.73 28.58 20.80
C ARG A 3 11.84 29.15 21.69
N ALA A 4 13.03 28.57 21.67
CA ALA A 4 14.18 29.06 22.44
C ALA A 4 14.68 30.40 21.91
N LYS A 5 14.70 30.57 20.57
CA LYS A 5 14.99 31.86 19.93
C LYS A 5 13.95 32.92 20.30
N ALA A 6 12.67 32.56 20.26
CA ALA A 6 11.59 33.48 20.65
C ALA A 6 11.69 33.93 22.12
N LEU A 7 12.19 33.07 23.00
CA LEU A 7 12.43 33.35 24.42
C LEU A 7 13.84 33.90 24.72
N LYS A 8 14.69 34.11 23.70
CA LYS A 8 16.08 34.61 23.83
C LYS A 8 16.99 33.74 24.71
N ILE A 9 16.81 32.41 24.67
CA ILE A 9 17.61 31.41 25.42
C ILE A 9 18.27 30.36 24.51
N ASP A 10 18.40 30.66 23.21
CA ASP A 10 18.92 29.75 22.21
C ASP A 10 20.42 29.45 22.38
N ASN A 11 21.20 30.38 22.92
CA ASN A 11 22.62 30.16 23.21
C ASN A 11 22.87 29.01 24.19
N GLN A 12 21.94 28.77 25.13
CA GLN A 12 22.03 27.67 26.08
C GLN A 12 21.42 26.38 25.52
N ILE A 13 20.23 26.47 24.90
CA ILE A 13 19.50 25.29 24.43
C ILE A 13 20.09 24.68 23.15
N SER A 14 20.81 25.45 22.34
CA SER A 14 21.36 24.95 21.06
C SER A 14 22.59 24.03 21.23
N LEU A 15 23.15 23.94 22.43
CA LEU A 15 24.37 23.19 22.76
C LEU A 15 24.05 21.75 23.22
N ILE A 16 23.27 20.99 22.43
CA ILE A 16 22.89 19.59 22.75
C ILE A 16 23.82 18.53 22.12
N GLY A 17 24.85 18.96 21.38
CA GLY A 17 25.85 18.09 20.75
C GLY A 17 26.79 17.41 21.76
N ARG A 18 27.69 16.56 21.26
CA ARG A 18 28.84 16.06 22.03
C ARG A 18 30.05 16.99 21.97
N VAL A 19 30.15 17.81 20.92
CA VAL A 19 31.22 18.82 20.77
C VAL A 19 30.83 20.05 21.60
N ILE A 20 31.70 20.40 22.54
CA ILE A 20 31.51 21.54 23.43
C ILE A 20 31.53 22.83 22.60
N ASN A 21 30.67 23.79 22.94
CA ASN A 21 30.55 25.10 22.27
C ASN A 21 30.16 25.05 20.78
N SER A 22 29.68 23.92 20.27
CA SER A 22 29.17 23.80 18.90
C SER A 22 27.64 23.86 18.90
N PRO A 23 27.02 24.95 18.37
CA PRO A 23 25.57 25.06 18.32
C PRO A 23 24.97 24.18 17.22
N CYS A 24 23.84 23.57 17.51
CA CYS A 24 23.09 22.77 16.53
C CYS A 24 22.57 23.63 15.39
N ARG A 25 22.69 23.10 14.16
CA ARG A 25 22.28 23.79 12.94
C ARG A 25 21.02 23.16 12.37
N ILE A 26 20.04 23.99 12.02
CA ILE A 26 18.83 23.57 11.30
C ILE A 26 19.02 23.94 9.83
N ARG A 27 18.78 22.98 8.93
CA ARG A 27 18.82 23.20 7.48
C ARG A 27 17.59 22.58 6.85
N ASP A 28 16.98 23.29 5.92
CA ASP A 28 15.94 22.71 5.07
C ASP A 28 16.60 21.78 4.04
N ALA A 29 16.12 20.54 3.98
CA ALA A 29 16.59 19.52 3.07
C ALA A 29 15.42 19.03 2.22
N THR A 30 15.49 19.27 0.92
CA THR A 30 14.53 18.75 -0.04
C THR A 30 15.02 17.39 -0.55
N MET A 31 14.17 16.37 -0.42
CA MET A 31 14.44 15.05 -0.96
C MET A 31 13.43 14.77 -2.07
N GLN A 32 13.94 14.47 -3.26
CA GLN A 32 13.14 14.14 -4.43
C GLN A 32 13.58 12.79 -4.96
N SER A 33 12.64 11.86 -5.06
CA SER A 33 12.85 10.54 -5.66
C SER A 33 11.56 10.02 -6.24
N LYS A 34 11.62 9.35 -7.41
CA LYS A 34 10.45 8.66 -7.98
C LYS A 34 9.87 7.61 -7.00
N GLN A 35 10.70 7.01 -6.15
CA GLN A 35 10.27 5.97 -5.20
C GLN A 35 9.74 6.56 -3.88
N MET A 36 10.34 7.64 -3.39
CA MET A 36 10.00 8.22 -2.08
C MET A 36 9.12 9.48 -2.17
N GLY A 37 8.81 9.94 -3.37
CA GLY A 37 8.10 11.20 -3.60
C GLY A 37 8.98 12.43 -3.37
N ASN A 38 8.33 13.59 -3.32
CA ASN A 38 8.96 14.87 -3.04
C ASN A 38 8.59 15.30 -1.63
N ARG A 39 9.60 15.50 -0.78
CA ARG A 39 9.41 15.93 0.59
C ARG A 39 10.39 17.03 0.98
N VAL A 40 9.92 17.90 1.86
CA VAL A 40 10.73 18.94 2.48
C VAL A 40 10.87 18.58 3.94
N ASN A 41 12.08 18.19 4.33
CA ASN A 41 12.41 17.82 5.71
C ASN A 41 13.30 18.91 6.32
N LYS A 42 13.10 19.20 7.61
CA LYS A 42 14.06 20.01 8.38
C LYS A 42 15.09 19.07 8.98
N LEU A 43 16.35 19.21 8.57
CA LEU A 43 17.45 18.42 9.09
C LEU A 43 18.11 19.20 10.24
N ILE A 44 18.16 18.57 11.41
CA ILE A 44 18.86 19.09 12.58
C ILE A 44 20.18 18.34 12.69
N VAL A 45 21.30 19.05 12.60
CA VAL A 45 22.63 18.47 12.78
C VAL A 45 23.00 18.58 14.25
N ILE A 46 23.11 17.45 14.93
CA ILE A 46 23.60 17.34 16.31
C ILE A 46 24.90 16.53 16.28
N GLU A 47 26.02 17.19 16.54
CA GLU A 47 27.34 16.56 16.42
C GLU A 47 27.50 15.44 17.46
N GLY A 48 27.92 14.26 17.01
CA GLY A 48 28.12 13.07 17.86
C GLY A 48 26.84 12.34 18.30
N ARG A 49 25.65 12.77 17.87
CA ARG A 49 24.38 12.07 18.13
C ARG A 49 23.67 11.74 16.83
N ILE A 50 22.97 10.61 16.80
CA ILE A 50 22.21 10.17 15.63
C ILE A 50 20.73 10.43 15.89
N ILE A 51 20.09 11.14 14.97
CA ILE A 51 18.63 11.32 14.97
C ILE A 51 18.02 10.18 14.18
N PHE A 52 17.18 9.39 14.84
CA PHE A 52 16.47 8.27 14.23
C PHE A 52 14.97 8.50 14.35
N ASP A 53 14.40 9.19 13.36
CA ASP A 53 12.98 9.52 13.32
C ASP A 53 12.16 8.33 12.78
N VAL A 54 11.32 7.77 13.65
CA VAL A 54 10.44 6.63 13.35
C VAL A 54 9.49 6.95 12.18
N LEU A 55 9.03 8.20 12.05
CA LEU A 55 8.17 8.60 10.94
C LEU A 55 8.89 8.45 9.60
N GLN A 56 10.16 8.85 9.52
CA GLN A 56 10.94 8.73 8.27
C GLN A 56 11.20 7.27 7.91
N VAL A 57 11.44 6.42 8.91
CA VAL A 57 11.61 4.97 8.71
C VAL A 57 10.32 4.37 8.16
N ILE A 58 9.18 4.64 8.80
CA ILE A 58 7.90 4.08 8.38
C ILE A 58 7.52 4.56 6.98
N LEU A 59 7.69 5.85 6.69
CA LEU A 59 7.38 6.40 5.38
C LEU A 59 8.28 5.84 4.26
N ARG A 60 9.49 5.38 4.59
CA ARG A 60 10.45 4.82 3.65
C ARG A 60 10.21 3.34 3.40
N ASP A 61 9.98 2.58 4.47
CA ASP A 61 9.92 1.12 4.40
C ASP A 61 8.50 0.60 4.18
N TYR A 62 7.48 1.34 4.62
CA TYR A 62 6.09 0.88 4.63
C TYR A 62 5.16 1.77 3.81
N LYS A 63 4.23 1.11 3.10
CA LYS A 63 3.22 1.75 2.25
C LYS A 63 1.84 1.67 2.93
N LEU A 64 1.57 2.58 3.85
CA LEU A 64 0.32 2.63 4.63
C LEU A 64 -0.71 3.61 4.03
N ARG A 65 -1.97 3.53 4.47
CA ARG A 65 -3.06 4.46 4.09
C ARG A 65 -2.96 5.79 4.85
N SER A 66 -2.62 5.73 6.13
CA SER A 66 -2.38 6.85 7.04
C SER A 66 -1.04 6.63 7.75
N TYR A 67 -0.35 7.72 8.07
CA TYR A 67 0.96 7.73 8.74
C TYR A 67 0.91 8.47 10.08
N THR A 68 -0.28 8.66 10.64
CA THR A 68 -0.44 9.15 12.02
C THR A 68 0.09 8.13 13.01
N LEU A 69 0.55 8.59 14.17
CA LEU A 69 1.04 7.69 15.22
C LEU A 69 -0.04 6.67 15.63
N ASN A 70 -1.31 7.06 15.62
CA ASN A 70 -2.44 6.20 16.01
C ASN A 70 -2.63 5.07 15.00
N SER A 71 -2.67 5.40 13.70
CA SER A 71 -2.85 4.41 12.64
C SER A 71 -1.68 3.42 12.59
N VAL A 72 -0.46 3.93 12.72
CA VAL A 72 0.77 3.11 12.75
C VAL A 72 0.79 2.20 13.98
N SER A 73 0.50 2.73 15.16
CA SER A 73 0.51 1.95 16.41
C SER A 73 -0.56 0.86 16.36
N TYR A 74 -1.74 1.15 15.84
CA TYR A 74 -2.78 0.14 15.68
C TYR A 74 -2.37 -0.94 14.66
N HIS A 75 -1.74 -0.55 13.55
CA HIS A 75 -1.31 -1.48 12.51
C HIS A 75 -0.22 -2.45 12.99
N PHE A 76 0.76 -2.00 13.78
CA PHE A 76 1.91 -2.83 14.18
C PHE A 76 1.85 -3.37 15.60
N LEU A 77 1.21 -2.65 16.53
CA LEU A 77 1.12 -3.00 17.94
C LEU A 77 -0.29 -3.44 18.35
N SER A 78 -1.30 -3.23 17.49
CA SER A 78 -2.72 -3.42 17.83
C SER A 78 -3.17 -2.57 19.02
N GLU A 79 -2.50 -1.42 19.22
CA GLU A 79 -2.79 -0.48 20.30
C GLU A 79 -3.27 0.85 19.75
N GLN A 80 -4.25 1.44 20.44
CA GLN A 80 -4.73 2.79 20.18
C GLN A 80 -4.36 3.71 21.34
N LYS A 81 -4.22 5.00 21.04
CA LYS A 81 -4.13 6.06 22.04
C LYS A 81 -5.43 6.84 22.08
N GLU A 82 -5.74 7.39 23.24
CA GLU A 82 -6.68 8.49 23.35
C GLU A 82 -6.02 9.71 22.70
N ASP A 83 -6.61 10.24 21.63
CA ASP A 83 -6.07 11.40 20.91
C ASP A 83 -6.79 12.65 21.41
N VAL A 84 -6.11 13.52 22.17
CA VAL A 84 -6.74 14.72 22.74
C VAL A 84 -6.77 15.83 21.68
N GLU A 85 -7.92 16.47 21.48
CA GLU A 85 -8.03 17.57 20.51
C GLU A 85 -7.22 18.79 20.97
N HIS A 86 -6.49 19.41 20.04
CA HIS A 86 -5.57 20.52 20.32
C HIS A 86 -6.22 21.73 21.03
N THR A 87 -7.51 21.98 20.79
CA THR A 87 -8.26 23.08 21.43
C THR A 87 -8.41 22.87 22.93
N ILE A 88 -8.57 21.61 23.37
CA ILE A 88 -8.84 21.24 24.76
C ILE A 88 -7.56 21.23 25.60
N ILE A 89 -6.39 21.07 24.98
CA ILE A 89 -5.10 20.99 25.68
C ILE A 89 -4.83 22.24 26.54
N THR A 90 -5.21 23.42 26.06
CA THR A 90 -5.03 24.68 26.79
C THR A 90 -5.87 24.71 28.06
N ASP A 91 -7.11 24.23 27.98
CA ASP A 91 -8.03 24.18 29.11
C ASP A 91 -7.54 23.17 30.16
N LEU A 92 -7.06 21.99 29.73
CA LEU A 92 -6.46 21.00 30.62
C LEU A 92 -5.18 21.50 31.30
N GLN A 93 -4.36 22.28 30.61
CA GLN A 93 -3.13 22.84 31.19
C GLN A 93 -3.43 23.89 32.26
N ASN A 94 -4.44 24.74 32.01
CA ASN A 94 -4.87 25.81 32.92
C ASN A 94 -5.80 25.32 34.03
N GLY A 95 -6.30 24.08 33.94
CA GLY A 95 -7.15 23.45 34.93
C GLY A 95 -6.41 22.99 36.18
N SER A 96 -6.88 21.88 36.74
CA SER A 96 -6.39 21.31 38.00
C SER A 96 -5.06 20.55 37.84
N GLU A 97 -4.44 20.18 38.96
CA GLU A 97 -3.28 19.29 38.95
C GLU A 97 -3.60 17.92 38.33
N TRP A 98 -4.82 17.42 38.53
CA TRP A 98 -5.29 16.16 37.94
C TRP A 98 -5.39 16.25 36.41
N ASP A 99 -5.83 17.38 35.88
CA ASP A 99 -5.88 17.64 34.43
C ASP A 99 -4.48 17.66 33.82
N ARG A 100 -3.54 18.34 34.49
CA ARG A 100 -2.12 18.33 34.09
C ARG A 100 -1.51 16.94 34.19
N ARG A 101 -1.86 16.14 35.20
CA ARG A 101 -1.43 14.74 35.32
C ARG A 101 -1.97 13.89 34.17
N ARG A 102 -3.23 14.07 33.76
CA ARG A 102 -3.80 13.41 32.58
C ARG A 102 -3.01 13.77 31.31
N LEU A 103 -2.70 15.06 31.11
CA LEU A 103 -1.89 15.51 29.99
C LEU A 103 -0.47 14.94 30.01
N ALA A 104 0.15 14.82 31.19
CA ALA A 104 1.47 14.21 31.36
C ALA A 104 1.46 12.72 30.98
N VAL A 105 0.46 11.96 31.43
CA VAL A 105 0.30 10.54 31.06
C VAL A 105 0.09 10.37 29.55
N TYR A 106 -0.74 11.23 28.94
CA TYR A 106 -0.92 11.29 27.49
C TYR A 106 0.42 11.53 26.77
N CYS A 107 1.21 12.50 27.23
CA CYS A 107 2.52 12.82 26.66
C CYS A 107 3.53 11.67 26.83
N MET A 108 3.54 10.99 28.00
CA MET A 108 4.38 9.82 28.23
C MET A 108 4.04 8.66 27.29
N LYS A 109 2.75 8.39 27.05
CA LYS A 109 2.31 7.37 26.09
C LYS A 109 2.78 7.72 24.67
N ASP A 110 2.64 8.99 24.26
CA ASP A 110 3.12 9.47 22.97
C ASP A 110 4.65 9.36 22.80
N ALA A 111 5.42 9.56 23.87
CA ALA A 111 6.87 9.39 23.84
C ALA A 111 7.30 7.91 23.84
N TYR A 112 6.51 7.03 24.46
CA TYR A 112 6.83 5.60 24.59
C TYR A 112 6.46 4.78 23.34
N LEU A 113 5.37 5.12 22.64
CA LEU A 113 4.94 4.41 21.43
C LEU A 113 6.03 4.31 20.34
N PRO A 114 6.78 5.39 20.00
CA PRO A 114 7.89 5.30 19.06
C PRO A 114 8.99 4.30 19.45
N LEU A 115 9.30 4.18 20.75
CA LEU A 115 10.29 3.19 21.23
C LEU A 115 9.79 1.77 20.97
N ARG A 116 8.54 1.48 21.32
CA ARG A 116 7.94 0.16 21.05
C ARG A 116 7.84 -0.15 19.57
N LEU A 117 7.56 0.85 18.74
CA LEU A 117 7.57 0.69 17.29
C LEU A 117 8.97 0.35 16.78
N LEU A 118 10.01 1.02 17.28
CA LEU A 118 11.40 0.71 16.91
C LEU A 118 11.79 -0.72 17.27
N ASP A 119 11.39 -1.18 18.45
CA ASP A 119 11.67 -2.55 18.90
C ASP A 119 10.89 -3.58 18.06
N LYS A 120 9.59 -3.35 17.85
CA LYS A 120 8.73 -4.25 17.07
C LYS A 120 9.17 -4.36 15.61
N LEU A 121 9.56 -3.24 15.00
CA LEU A 121 10.00 -3.17 13.61
C LEU A 121 11.48 -3.50 13.43
N MET A 122 12.23 -3.60 14.53
CA MET A 122 13.67 -3.87 14.55
C MET A 122 14.49 -2.92 13.68
N SER A 123 14.00 -1.69 13.53
CA SER A 123 14.53 -0.78 12.51
C SER A 123 16.00 -0.46 12.74
N VAL A 124 16.42 -0.31 14.00
CA VAL A 124 17.82 -0.02 14.35
C VAL A 124 18.73 -1.18 13.91
N ILE A 125 18.37 -2.42 14.22
CA ILE A 125 19.16 -3.61 13.88
C ILE A 125 19.27 -3.76 12.36
N ASN A 126 18.14 -3.66 11.65
CA ASN A 126 18.11 -3.77 10.19
C ASN A 126 18.98 -2.70 9.50
N TYR A 127 18.94 -1.47 10.01
CA TYR A 127 19.74 -0.37 9.46
C TYR A 127 21.22 -0.49 9.84
N MET A 128 21.56 -1.00 11.03
CA MET A 128 22.94 -1.29 11.40
C MET A 128 23.55 -2.37 10.49
N GLU A 129 22.82 -3.45 10.22
CA GLU A 129 23.27 -4.50 9.29
C GLU A 129 23.40 -3.97 7.86
N MET A 130 22.46 -3.15 7.40
CA MET A 130 22.57 -2.45 6.12
C MET A 130 23.82 -1.57 6.05
N ALA A 131 24.16 -0.84 7.13
CA ALA A 131 25.35 0.00 7.20
C ALA A 131 26.63 -0.84 7.13
N ARG A 132 26.67 -1.98 7.82
CA ARG A 132 27.79 -2.94 7.79
C ARG A 132 28.00 -3.51 6.38
N VAL A 133 26.93 -3.91 5.69
CA VAL A 133 26.97 -4.49 4.34
C VAL A 133 27.37 -3.46 3.27
N THR A 134 26.84 -2.24 3.36
CA THR A 134 27.05 -1.21 2.33
C THR A 134 28.23 -0.29 2.62
N GLY A 135 28.68 -0.25 3.88
CA GLY A 135 29.82 0.54 4.29
C GLY A 135 29.55 2.04 4.41
N VAL A 136 28.27 2.44 4.52
CA VAL A 136 27.87 3.84 4.66
C VAL A 136 27.47 4.16 6.10
N PRO A 137 27.61 5.41 6.55
CA PRO A 137 27.13 5.86 7.86
C PRO A 137 25.62 5.64 8.06
N LEU A 138 25.21 5.36 9.30
CA LEU A 138 23.81 5.08 9.65
C LEU A 138 22.85 6.23 9.29
N ASN A 139 23.29 7.48 9.45
CA ASN A 139 22.49 8.66 9.08
C ASN A 139 22.20 8.73 7.56
N PHE A 140 23.10 8.22 6.70
CA PHE A 140 22.87 8.21 5.26
C PHE A 140 21.76 7.23 4.88
N LEU A 141 21.56 6.17 5.66
CA LEU A 141 20.48 5.21 5.42
C LEU A 141 19.09 5.80 5.65
N VAL A 142 18.97 6.87 6.44
CA VAL A 142 17.68 7.57 6.66
C VAL A 142 17.51 8.67 5.60
N PHE A 143 18.52 9.53 5.44
CA PHE A 143 18.40 10.78 4.68
C PHE A 143 18.87 10.71 3.21
N ARG A 144 19.60 9.66 2.80
CA ARG A 144 20.08 9.48 1.42
C ARG A 144 19.40 8.30 0.73
N GLY A 145 19.42 8.34 -0.61
CA GLY A 145 18.87 7.29 -1.47
C GLY A 145 19.75 6.03 -1.57
N GLN A 146 19.46 5.15 -2.52
CA GLN A 146 20.19 3.90 -2.71
C GLN A 146 21.56 4.09 -3.42
N GLN A 147 21.71 5.14 -4.24
CA GLN A 147 22.93 5.36 -5.05
C GLN A 147 24.21 5.46 -4.21
N VAL A 148 24.17 6.09 -3.03
CA VAL A 148 25.35 6.24 -2.16
C VAL A 148 25.88 4.89 -1.64
N LYS A 149 25.01 3.89 -1.52
CA LYS A 149 25.36 2.55 -1.05
C LYS A 149 26.17 1.80 -2.11
N VAL A 150 25.67 1.81 -3.35
CA VAL A 150 26.33 1.19 -4.50
C VAL A 150 27.65 1.89 -4.78
N LEU A 151 27.68 3.23 -4.72
CA LEU A 151 28.91 4.00 -4.91
C LEU A 151 29.97 3.66 -3.86
N SER A 152 29.59 3.56 -2.59
CA SER A 152 30.50 3.14 -1.50
C SER A 152 31.13 1.77 -1.77
N GLN A 153 30.31 0.79 -2.18
CA GLN A 153 30.80 -0.55 -2.52
C GLN A 153 31.71 -0.54 -3.75
N LEU A 154 31.34 0.22 -4.79
CA LEU A 154 32.13 0.37 -5.99
C LEU A 154 33.49 1.00 -5.69
N MET A 155 33.54 2.08 -4.91
CA MET A 155 34.78 2.75 -4.50
C MET A 155 35.74 1.82 -3.73
N ARG A 156 35.20 0.93 -2.88
CA ARG A 156 36.03 -0.06 -2.17
C ARG A 156 36.66 -1.06 -3.13
N LYS A 157 35.87 -1.59 -4.09
CA LYS A 157 36.36 -2.54 -5.10
C LYS A 157 37.29 -1.91 -6.13
N THR A 158 37.09 -0.64 -6.49
CA THR A 158 38.03 0.06 -7.39
C THR A 158 39.37 0.29 -6.71
N LYS A 159 39.39 0.59 -5.40
CA LYS A 159 40.62 0.70 -4.62
C LYS A 159 41.40 -0.63 -4.57
N GLU A 160 40.71 -1.75 -4.36
CA GLU A 160 41.34 -3.09 -4.37
C GLU A 160 42.02 -3.42 -5.71
N ARG A 161 41.54 -2.84 -6.83
CA ARG A 161 42.05 -3.11 -8.18
C ARG A 161 42.82 -1.95 -8.79
N ASN A 162 43.17 -0.92 -8.01
CA ASN A 162 43.87 0.28 -8.47
C ASN A 162 43.21 0.96 -9.68
N LEU A 163 41.88 1.09 -9.64
CA LEU A 163 41.08 1.77 -10.67
C LEU A 163 40.52 3.10 -10.14
N PHE A 164 40.39 4.07 -11.04
CA PHE A 164 39.74 5.35 -10.76
C PHE A 164 38.31 5.38 -11.30
N LEU A 165 37.42 6.06 -10.59
CA LEU A 165 36.06 6.32 -11.07
C LEU A 165 36.05 7.63 -11.86
N PRO A 166 35.58 7.63 -13.11
CA PRO A 166 35.43 8.87 -13.86
C PRO A 166 34.24 9.67 -13.34
N VAL A 167 34.28 10.99 -13.54
CA VAL A 167 33.12 11.87 -13.42
C VAL A 167 32.59 12.10 -14.83
N ILE A 168 31.40 11.59 -15.11
CA ILE A 168 30.77 11.74 -16.43
C ILE A 168 29.64 12.74 -16.28
N ASP A 169 29.81 13.93 -16.85
CA ASP A 169 28.74 14.92 -16.95
C ASP A 169 27.89 14.57 -18.17
N ILE A 170 26.75 13.94 -17.89
CA ILE A 170 25.79 13.60 -18.93
C ILE A 170 24.74 14.70 -18.90
N GLY A 171 24.60 15.42 -20.02
CA GLY A 171 23.50 16.36 -20.21
C GLY A 171 22.16 15.67 -19.95
N GLN A 172 21.11 16.42 -19.62
CA GLN A 172 19.78 15.85 -19.39
C GLN A 172 19.24 15.22 -20.69
N SER A 173 19.57 13.96 -20.96
CA SER A 173 18.89 13.18 -21.99
C SER A 173 17.61 12.60 -21.38
N GLU A 174 16.48 12.81 -22.04
CA GLU A 174 15.19 12.24 -21.61
C GLU A 174 14.91 10.86 -22.23
N GLU A 175 15.82 10.34 -23.05
CA GLU A 175 15.63 9.07 -23.74
C GLU A 175 15.65 7.90 -22.74
N GLY A 176 14.47 7.31 -22.55
CA GLY A 176 14.33 6.05 -21.83
C GLY A 176 14.88 4.87 -22.63
N TYR A 177 15.06 3.74 -21.96
CA TYR A 177 15.43 2.48 -22.60
C TYR A 177 14.29 1.45 -22.51
N GLU A 178 14.31 0.45 -23.38
CA GLU A 178 13.31 -0.60 -23.40
C GLU A 178 13.43 -1.49 -22.15
N GLY A 179 12.35 -1.51 -21.36
CA GLY A 179 12.25 -2.30 -20.12
C GLY A 179 12.02 -3.79 -20.35
N ALA A 180 11.56 -4.49 -19.32
CA ALA A 180 11.29 -5.92 -19.41
C ALA A 180 9.96 -6.24 -20.12
N THR A 181 9.89 -7.42 -20.75
CA THR A 181 8.68 -7.93 -21.40
C THR A 181 7.73 -8.56 -20.38
N VAL A 182 6.44 -8.38 -20.62
CA VAL A 182 5.36 -9.06 -19.91
C VAL A 182 4.57 -9.86 -20.95
N ILE A 183 4.59 -11.19 -20.81
CA ILE A 183 3.82 -12.10 -21.68
C ILE A 183 2.35 -11.71 -21.60
N ASP A 184 1.66 -11.71 -22.74
CA ASP A 184 0.24 -11.40 -22.77
C ASP A 184 -0.57 -12.44 -21.97
N PRO A 185 -1.35 -11.99 -20.98
CA PRO A 185 -2.11 -12.89 -20.13
C PRO A 185 -3.26 -13.52 -20.93
N LYS A 186 -3.40 -14.84 -20.84
CA LYS A 186 -4.65 -15.53 -21.17
C LYS A 186 -5.64 -15.23 -20.05
N ARG A 187 -6.52 -14.24 -20.25
CA ARG A 187 -7.43 -13.75 -19.21
C ARG A 187 -8.51 -14.79 -18.94
N GLY A 188 -8.85 -14.98 -17.66
CA GLY A 188 -9.88 -15.94 -17.29
C GLY A 188 -9.84 -16.34 -15.83
N PHE A 189 -10.85 -17.12 -15.45
CA PHE A 189 -10.87 -17.87 -14.20
C PHE A 189 -10.39 -19.30 -14.48
N TYR A 190 -9.34 -19.70 -13.77
CA TYR A 190 -8.70 -21.00 -13.88
C TYR A 190 -9.06 -21.83 -12.63
N PRO A 191 -9.97 -22.80 -12.77
CA PRO A 191 -10.29 -23.73 -11.69
C PRO A 191 -9.22 -24.83 -11.53
N THR A 192 -8.21 -24.90 -12.40
CA THR A 192 -7.08 -25.82 -12.35
C THR A 192 -5.88 -25.23 -11.59
N PRO A 193 -4.99 -26.05 -11.01
CA PRO A 193 -3.79 -25.57 -10.33
C PRO A 193 -2.75 -25.03 -11.33
N ILE A 194 -2.29 -23.81 -11.11
CA ILE A 194 -1.29 -23.14 -11.94
C ILE A 194 0.06 -23.09 -11.21
N ALA A 195 1.09 -23.71 -11.77
CA ALA A 195 2.43 -23.68 -11.20
C ALA A 195 3.17 -22.38 -11.58
N THR A 196 3.88 -21.79 -10.62
CA THR A 196 4.71 -20.60 -10.86
C THR A 196 6.19 -20.95 -10.71
N LEU A 197 6.94 -20.69 -11.78
CA LEU A 197 8.40 -20.83 -11.85
C LEU A 197 9.01 -19.42 -11.86
N ASP A 198 9.98 -19.14 -10.99
CA ASP A 198 10.59 -17.81 -10.83
C ASP A 198 12.13 -17.86 -10.88
N PHE A 199 12.75 -16.88 -11.53
CA PHE A 199 14.21 -16.79 -11.61
C PHE A 199 14.80 -16.21 -10.32
N ALA A 200 15.69 -16.97 -9.68
CA ALA A 200 16.30 -16.55 -8.43
C ALA A 200 17.29 -15.38 -8.64
N SER A 201 16.86 -14.14 -8.37
CA SER A 201 17.66 -12.92 -8.56
C SER A 201 18.09 -12.75 -10.02
N LEU A 202 17.12 -12.66 -10.94
CA LEU A 202 17.30 -12.60 -12.39
C LEU A 202 18.41 -11.62 -12.84
N TYR A 203 18.24 -10.30 -12.64
CA TYR A 203 19.20 -9.31 -13.15
C TYR A 203 20.60 -9.44 -12.55
N PRO A 204 20.79 -9.60 -11.22
CA PRO A 204 22.10 -9.93 -10.67
C PRO A 204 22.76 -11.14 -11.33
N SER A 205 21.98 -12.20 -11.57
CA SER A 205 22.50 -13.44 -12.16
C SER A 205 22.90 -13.25 -13.63
N ILE A 206 22.14 -12.49 -14.42
CA ILE A 206 22.49 -12.12 -15.80
C ILE A 206 23.81 -11.34 -15.83
N MET A 207 23.95 -10.34 -14.95
CA MET A 207 25.16 -9.53 -14.89
C MET A 207 26.41 -10.35 -14.53
N ILE A 208 26.27 -11.35 -13.67
CA ILE A 208 27.36 -12.28 -13.32
C ILE A 208 27.65 -13.23 -14.49
N ALA A 209 26.63 -13.93 -15.01
CA ALA A 209 26.78 -14.95 -16.04
C ALA A 209 27.43 -14.42 -17.32
N HIS A 210 27.04 -13.21 -17.74
CA HIS A 210 27.54 -12.56 -18.95
C HIS A 210 28.63 -11.52 -18.68
N ASN A 211 29.18 -11.46 -17.46
CA ASN A 211 30.27 -10.56 -17.08
C ASN A 211 30.02 -9.07 -17.42
N LEU A 212 28.78 -8.59 -17.23
CA LEU A 212 28.36 -7.24 -17.61
C LEU A 212 28.83 -6.20 -16.59
N CYS A 213 29.70 -5.29 -17.01
CA CYS A 213 30.28 -4.28 -16.14
C CYS A 213 30.80 -3.06 -16.92
N TYR A 214 30.95 -1.91 -16.24
CA TYR A 214 31.65 -0.73 -16.78
C TYR A 214 33.05 -1.06 -17.31
N THR A 215 33.79 -1.96 -16.65
CA THR A 215 35.17 -2.31 -16.99
C THR A 215 35.31 -3.35 -18.09
N THR A 216 34.20 -3.92 -18.57
CA THR A 216 34.14 -4.99 -19.58
C THR A 216 33.37 -4.56 -20.83
N LEU A 217 32.75 -3.38 -20.82
CA LEU A 217 32.09 -2.77 -21.96
C LEU A 217 33.13 -2.30 -23.00
N LEU A 218 32.94 -2.72 -24.26
CA LEU A 218 33.75 -2.26 -25.39
C LEU A 218 33.00 -1.16 -26.15
N THR A 219 33.55 0.06 -26.14
CA THR A 219 33.01 1.19 -26.90
C THR A 219 33.64 1.34 -28.28
N ARG A 220 34.78 0.67 -28.52
CA ARG A 220 35.51 0.66 -29.78
C ARG A 220 35.94 -0.77 -30.10
N LYS A 221 36.06 -1.09 -31.39
CA LYS A 221 36.68 -2.36 -31.82
C LYS A 221 38.16 -2.33 -31.40
N VAL A 222 38.58 -3.38 -30.71
CA VAL A 222 39.97 -3.57 -30.30
C VAL A 222 40.54 -4.68 -31.17
N GLU A 223 41.57 -4.38 -31.96
CA GLU A 223 42.12 -5.29 -32.98
C GLU A 223 42.64 -6.62 -32.39
N ASN A 224 42.98 -6.64 -31.10
CA ASN A 224 43.59 -7.79 -30.42
C ASN A 224 42.58 -8.74 -29.75
N LEU A 225 41.27 -8.53 -29.91
CA LEU A 225 40.25 -9.39 -29.30
C LEU A 225 39.46 -10.10 -30.40
N LYS A 226 39.24 -11.41 -30.26
CA LYS A 226 38.43 -12.19 -31.20
C LYS A 226 36.96 -12.25 -30.79
N GLU A 227 36.08 -12.06 -31.77
CA GLU A 227 34.64 -12.19 -31.57
C GLU A 227 34.25 -13.64 -31.30
N GLY A 228 33.35 -13.88 -30.34
CA GLY A 228 32.90 -15.22 -29.97
C GLY A 228 33.85 -15.95 -29.02
N GLU A 229 35.15 -15.65 -29.03
CA GLU A 229 36.13 -16.16 -28.07
C GLU A 229 36.33 -15.19 -26.90
N ASP A 230 36.81 -13.97 -27.17
CA ASP A 230 37.22 -12.98 -26.16
C ASP A 230 36.12 -11.98 -25.79
N TYR A 231 35.27 -11.63 -26.75
CA TYR A 231 34.11 -10.76 -26.53
C TYR A 231 32.87 -11.31 -27.23
N PHE A 232 31.69 -10.91 -26.76
CA PHE A 232 30.42 -11.28 -27.37
C PHE A 232 29.55 -10.04 -27.58
N GLN A 233 28.65 -10.13 -28.57
CA GLN A 233 27.61 -9.15 -28.78
C GLN A 233 26.37 -9.53 -27.98
N SER A 234 25.89 -8.59 -27.16
CA SER A 234 24.61 -8.73 -26.44
C SER A 234 23.42 -8.57 -27.40
N PRO A 235 22.22 -9.05 -27.02
CA PRO A 235 21.02 -8.90 -27.84
C PRO A 235 20.62 -7.45 -28.15
N SER A 236 21.12 -6.49 -27.38
CA SER A 236 20.92 -5.05 -27.62
C SER A 236 21.97 -4.43 -28.57
N GLY A 237 22.90 -5.24 -29.10
CA GLY A 237 23.97 -4.79 -30.01
C GLY A 237 25.25 -4.31 -29.32
N ASN A 238 25.30 -4.28 -27.98
CA ASN A 238 26.48 -3.84 -27.22
C ASN A 238 27.50 -4.96 -27.05
N HIS A 239 28.80 -4.64 -27.04
CA HIS A 239 29.89 -5.62 -26.97
C HIS A 239 30.52 -5.68 -25.57
N PHE A 240 30.70 -6.89 -25.05
CA PHE A 240 31.30 -7.13 -23.73
C PHE A 240 32.38 -8.21 -23.78
N VAL A 241 33.44 -7.99 -23.00
CA VAL A 241 34.55 -8.93 -22.84
C VAL A 241 34.17 -10.07 -21.88
N LYS A 242 34.57 -11.30 -22.21
CA LYS A 242 34.38 -12.48 -21.36
C LYS A 242 35.28 -12.45 -20.11
N SER A 243 34.93 -13.30 -19.14
CA SER A 243 35.55 -13.32 -17.81
C SER A 243 37.03 -13.73 -17.80
N HIS A 244 37.51 -14.49 -18.79
CA HIS A 244 38.91 -14.95 -18.86
C HIS A 244 39.89 -13.82 -19.18
N VAL A 245 39.48 -12.83 -19.99
CA VAL A 245 40.31 -11.65 -20.27
C VAL A 245 40.26 -10.67 -19.10
N ARG A 246 39.05 -10.38 -18.60
CA ARG A 246 38.85 -9.45 -17.49
C ARG A 246 37.57 -9.75 -16.73
N LYS A 247 37.68 -10.05 -15.44
CA LYS A 247 36.52 -10.16 -14.55
C LYS A 247 35.98 -8.76 -14.21
N GLY A 248 34.69 -8.52 -14.44
CA GLY A 248 34.02 -7.26 -14.14
C GLY A 248 33.97 -6.93 -12.64
N LEU A 249 33.98 -5.64 -12.31
CA LEU A 249 33.80 -5.15 -10.93
C LEU A 249 32.39 -5.44 -10.40
N LEU A 250 31.36 -5.14 -11.20
CA LEU A 250 29.96 -5.35 -10.80
C LEU A 250 29.64 -6.82 -10.58
N ALA A 251 30.14 -7.71 -11.47
CA ALA A 251 30.02 -9.15 -11.29
C ALA A 251 30.64 -9.60 -9.96
N GLY A 252 31.85 -9.12 -9.62
CA GLY A 252 32.48 -9.42 -8.34
C GLY A 252 31.68 -8.91 -7.12
N ILE A 253 31.15 -7.69 -7.18
CA ILE A 253 30.30 -7.13 -6.11
C ILE A 253 29.03 -7.99 -5.92
N LEU A 254 28.38 -8.36 -7.02
CA LEU A 254 27.15 -9.15 -6.98
C LEU A 254 27.41 -10.57 -6.48
N GLU A 255 28.51 -11.21 -6.88
CA GLU A 255 28.94 -12.50 -6.33
C GLU A 255 29.14 -12.43 -4.82
N ASP A 256 29.86 -11.41 -4.32
CA ASP A 256 30.09 -11.21 -2.89
C ASP A 256 28.77 -11.02 -2.13
N LEU A 257 27.86 -10.18 -2.66
CA LEU A 257 26.56 -9.92 -2.05
C LEU A 257 25.65 -11.15 -2.04
N LEU A 258 25.59 -11.91 -3.14
CA LEU A 258 24.76 -13.11 -3.24
C LEU A 258 25.32 -14.26 -2.39
N SER A 259 26.65 -14.42 -2.36
CA SER A 259 27.33 -15.39 -1.50
C SER A 259 27.09 -15.09 -0.02
N ALA A 260 27.28 -13.84 0.40
CA ALA A 260 26.97 -13.40 1.76
C ALA A 260 25.49 -13.61 2.11
N ARG A 261 24.58 -13.37 1.14
CA ARG A 261 23.14 -13.59 1.35
C ARG A 261 22.82 -15.06 1.54
N LYS A 262 23.45 -15.95 0.75
CA LYS A 262 23.28 -17.39 0.88
C LYS A 262 23.76 -17.88 2.25
N LYS A 263 24.93 -17.42 2.72
CA LYS A 263 25.44 -17.73 4.06
C LYS A 263 24.47 -17.26 5.15
N ALA A 264 24.03 -16.00 5.11
CA ALA A 264 23.07 -15.47 6.08
C ALA A 264 21.73 -16.23 6.08
N LYS A 265 21.24 -16.70 4.93
CA LYS A 265 20.03 -17.53 4.85
C LYS A 265 20.23 -18.94 5.43
N ASN A 266 21.43 -19.51 5.29
CA ASN A 266 21.73 -20.83 5.86
C ASN A 266 21.85 -20.73 7.38
N GLU A 267 22.64 -19.77 7.87
CA GLU A 267 22.75 -19.47 9.31
C GLU A 267 21.38 -19.20 9.93
N LEU A 268 20.48 -18.50 9.22
CA LEU A 268 19.12 -18.23 9.70
C LEU A 268 18.27 -19.50 9.87
N LYS A 269 18.51 -20.56 9.09
CA LYS A 269 17.75 -21.82 9.20
C LYS A 269 18.17 -22.64 10.42
N ASP A 270 19.46 -22.57 10.76
CA ASP A 270 20.05 -23.38 11.82
C ASP A 270 19.98 -22.67 13.19
N GLU A 271 19.78 -21.35 13.19
CA GLU A 271 19.74 -20.54 14.40
C GLU A 271 18.42 -20.68 15.15
N THR A 272 18.49 -20.86 16.47
CA THR A 272 17.32 -20.99 17.36
C THR A 272 17.07 -19.73 18.19
N ASP A 273 18.10 -18.91 18.43
CA ASP A 273 17.96 -17.68 19.22
C ASP A 273 17.12 -16.63 18.45
N PRO A 274 15.96 -16.19 18.98
CA PRO A 274 15.12 -15.21 18.34
C PRO A 274 15.87 -13.92 17.97
N PHE A 275 16.77 -13.44 18.84
CA PHE A 275 17.50 -12.20 18.58
C PHE A 275 18.48 -12.35 17.42
N LYS A 276 19.23 -13.44 17.36
CA LYS A 276 20.14 -13.72 16.24
C LYS A 276 19.40 -14.00 14.94
N GLN A 277 18.29 -14.75 14.98
CA GLN A 277 17.42 -14.95 13.81
C GLN A 277 16.99 -13.60 13.22
N MET A 278 16.62 -12.66 14.08
CA MET A 278 16.25 -11.33 13.66
C MET A 278 17.40 -10.57 12.98
N VAL A 279 18.61 -10.57 13.57
CA VAL A 279 19.80 -9.95 12.99
C VAL A 279 20.12 -10.55 11.62
N LEU A 280 20.09 -11.88 11.51
CA LEU A 280 20.36 -12.61 10.27
C LEU A 280 19.30 -12.33 9.20
N ASN A 281 18.03 -12.20 9.60
CA ASN A 281 16.95 -11.81 8.68
C ASN A 281 17.12 -10.36 8.18
N GLY A 282 17.50 -9.43 9.06
CA GLY A 282 17.85 -8.06 8.68
C GLY A 282 19.00 -8.01 7.68
N ARG A 283 20.04 -8.80 7.95
CA ARG A 283 21.21 -8.94 7.08
C ARG A 283 20.87 -9.49 5.70
N GLN A 284 20.09 -10.58 5.59
CA GLN A 284 19.72 -11.14 4.28
C GLN A 284 18.88 -10.17 3.45
N LEU A 285 17.96 -9.44 4.09
CA LEU A 285 17.13 -8.44 3.42
C LEU A 285 17.99 -7.28 2.92
N ALA A 286 18.95 -6.82 3.73
CA ALA A 286 19.87 -5.76 3.34
C ALA A 286 20.73 -6.13 2.12
N LEU A 287 21.22 -7.38 2.09
CA LEU A 287 21.96 -7.92 0.96
C LEU A 287 21.10 -8.03 -0.30
N LYS A 288 19.84 -8.48 -0.18
CA LYS A 288 18.87 -8.52 -1.29
C LYS A 288 18.64 -7.14 -1.89
N ILE A 289 18.34 -6.14 -1.04
CA ILE A 289 18.07 -4.77 -1.49
C ILE A 289 19.29 -4.16 -2.16
N SER A 290 20.48 -4.39 -1.60
CA SER A 290 21.73 -3.90 -2.17
C SER A 290 22.00 -4.50 -3.54
N ALA A 291 21.86 -5.83 -3.71
CA ALA A 291 22.06 -6.51 -4.99
C ALA A 291 21.11 -5.98 -6.09
N ASN A 292 19.82 -5.81 -5.78
CA ASN A 292 18.84 -5.26 -6.72
C ASN A 292 19.13 -3.79 -7.07
N SER A 293 19.73 -3.03 -6.15
CA SER A 293 20.07 -1.63 -6.36
C SER A 293 21.27 -1.44 -7.29
N VAL A 294 22.15 -2.43 -7.45
CA VAL A 294 23.32 -2.36 -8.36
C VAL A 294 22.88 -2.20 -9.81
N TYR A 295 21.90 -3.01 -10.26
CA TYR A 295 21.30 -2.85 -11.59
C TYR A 295 20.59 -1.49 -11.73
N GLY A 296 19.82 -1.09 -10.72
CA GLY A 296 19.14 0.22 -10.74
C GLY A 296 20.09 1.41 -10.79
N PHE A 297 21.34 1.24 -10.34
CA PHE A 297 22.37 2.27 -10.40
C PHE A 297 22.91 2.48 -11.83
N THR A 298 23.08 1.40 -12.61
CA THR A 298 23.56 1.52 -14.00
C THR A 298 22.51 2.20 -14.89
N GLY A 299 21.22 1.95 -14.65
CA GLY A 299 20.12 2.49 -15.47
C GLY A 299 19.65 3.90 -15.07
N ALA A 300 20.22 4.50 -14.02
CA ALA A 300 19.77 5.77 -13.48
C ALA A 300 20.36 6.97 -14.25
N ILE A 301 19.70 7.40 -15.33
CA ILE A 301 20.09 8.55 -16.17
C ILE A 301 20.50 9.77 -15.32
N VAL A 302 19.68 10.14 -14.35
CA VAL A 302 20.02 11.14 -13.34
C VAL A 302 20.76 10.45 -12.19
N GLY A 303 22.07 10.28 -12.37
CA GLY A 303 22.94 9.54 -11.46
C GLY A 303 24.38 10.02 -11.49
N LYS A 304 25.25 9.32 -10.74
CA LYS A 304 26.69 9.62 -10.68
C LYS A 304 27.50 8.91 -11.77
N LEU A 305 27.04 7.75 -12.24
CA LEU A 305 27.73 6.93 -13.22
C LEU A 305 26.72 6.05 -14.00
N PRO A 306 25.80 6.64 -14.78
CA PRO A 306 24.88 5.84 -15.58
C PRO A 306 25.61 5.16 -16.75
N CYS A 307 25.12 4.00 -17.12
CA CYS A 307 25.53 3.24 -18.30
C CYS A 307 24.29 2.48 -18.80
N LEU A 308 23.66 3.06 -19.81
CA LEU A 308 22.41 2.55 -20.37
C LEU A 308 22.65 1.27 -21.14
N GLU A 309 23.83 1.11 -21.73
CA GLU A 309 24.28 -0.04 -22.50
C GLU A 309 24.18 -1.32 -21.67
N ILE A 310 24.67 -1.29 -20.43
CA ILE A 310 24.55 -2.42 -19.50
C ILE A 310 23.08 -2.71 -19.19
N SER A 311 22.30 -1.66 -18.94
CA SER A 311 20.91 -1.80 -18.50
C SER A 311 20.00 -2.35 -19.60
N GLN A 312 20.23 -1.92 -20.84
CA GLN A 312 19.60 -2.44 -22.07
C GLN A 312 19.99 -3.89 -22.33
N SER A 313 21.28 -4.24 -22.21
CA SER A 313 21.73 -5.62 -22.40
C SER A 313 21.13 -6.56 -21.36
N VAL A 314 21.05 -6.15 -20.09
CA VAL A 314 20.41 -6.94 -19.03
C VAL A 314 18.93 -7.17 -19.31
N THR A 315 18.17 -6.13 -19.71
CA THR A 315 16.74 -6.30 -20.02
C THR A 315 16.54 -7.16 -21.25
N ALA A 316 17.37 -7.00 -22.29
CA ALA A 316 17.27 -7.78 -23.50
C ALA A 316 17.54 -9.27 -23.26
N PHE A 317 18.56 -9.62 -22.45
CA PHE A 317 18.76 -11.00 -22.01
C PHE A 317 17.58 -11.52 -21.20
N GLY A 318 17.03 -10.71 -20.28
CA GLY A 318 15.84 -11.09 -19.50
C GLY A 318 14.65 -11.44 -20.39
N ARG A 319 14.41 -10.68 -21.47
CA ARG A 319 13.34 -10.96 -22.45
C ARG A 319 13.56 -12.30 -23.17
N GLN A 320 14.75 -12.50 -23.73
CA GLN A 320 15.09 -13.75 -24.41
C GLN A 320 14.97 -14.97 -23.50
N MET A 321 15.39 -14.85 -22.24
CA MET A 321 15.32 -15.95 -21.28
C MET A 321 13.88 -16.36 -20.94
N ILE A 322 12.96 -15.40 -20.82
CA ILE A 322 11.54 -15.70 -20.58
C ILE A 322 10.93 -16.39 -21.79
N ASP A 323 11.16 -15.87 -22.99
CA ASP A 323 10.59 -16.43 -24.22
C ASP A 323 11.15 -17.84 -24.46
N PHE A 324 12.44 -18.04 -24.23
CA PHE A 324 13.07 -19.36 -24.26
C PHE A 324 12.44 -20.30 -23.22
N THR A 325 12.29 -19.86 -21.96
CA THR A 325 11.66 -20.66 -20.90
C THR A 325 10.24 -21.06 -21.26
N LYS A 326 9.46 -20.13 -21.82
CA LYS A 326 8.10 -20.40 -22.28
C LYS A 326 8.11 -21.52 -23.34
N ASN A 327 8.91 -21.36 -24.39
CA ASN A 327 8.95 -22.31 -25.50
C ASN A 327 9.44 -23.69 -25.02
N THR A 328 10.50 -23.72 -24.20
CA THR A 328 11.03 -24.99 -23.65
C THR A 328 10.00 -25.70 -22.78
N VAL A 329 9.26 -24.99 -21.94
CA VAL A 329 8.21 -25.62 -21.11
C VAL A 329 7.07 -26.15 -21.97
N GLU A 330 6.61 -25.39 -22.97
CA GLU A 330 5.54 -25.85 -23.88
C GLU A 330 6.00 -27.03 -24.77
N GLU A 331 7.29 -27.12 -25.10
CA GLU A 331 7.85 -28.23 -25.87
C GLU A 331 8.07 -29.50 -25.03
N MET A 332 8.56 -29.36 -23.80
CA MET A 332 8.87 -30.49 -22.91
C MET A 332 7.61 -31.21 -22.42
N PHE A 333 6.51 -30.48 -22.23
CA PHE A 333 5.28 -31.00 -21.65
C PHE A 333 4.16 -31.10 -22.70
N LYS A 334 4.45 -31.74 -23.83
CA LYS A 334 3.43 -32.15 -24.80
C LYS A 334 2.70 -33.41 -24.35
N ALA A 335 1.48 -33.61 -24.84
CA ALA A 335 0.66 -34.78 -24.57
C ALA A 335 1.44 -36.07 -24.92
N GLY A 336 1.54 -36.99 -23.96
CA GLY A 336 2.30 -38.24 -24.10
C GLY A 336 3.79 -38.14 -23.72
N ALA A 337 4.31 -36.95 -23.43
CA ALA A 337 5.66 -36.79 -22.89
C ALA A 337 5.76 -37.32 -21.43
N LEU A 338 7.00 -37.59 -20.97
CA LEU A 338 7.30 -38.16 -19.64
C LEU A 338 6.59 -39.51 -19.38
N ASP A 339 6.77 -40.49 -20.27
CA ASP A 339 6.19 -41.84 -20.16
C ASP A 339 4.65 -41.82 -19.93
N GLY A 340 3.95 -40.88 -20.58
CA GLY A 340 2.50 -40.74 -20.46
C GLY A 340 2.00 -40.04 -19.19
N LYS A 341 2.89 -39.48 -18.36
CA LYS A 341 2.50 -38.70 -17.17
C LYS A 341 1.85 -37.35 -17.51
N VAL A 342 2.16 -36.80 -18.68
CA VAL A 342 1.55 -35.56 -19.19
C VAL A 342 0.39 -35.92 -20.11
N LYS A 343 -0.84 -35.77 -19.60
CA LYS A 343 -2.07 -36.12 -20.33
C LYS A 343 -2.44 -35.12 -21.43
N SER A 344 -1.97 -33.89 -21.33
CA SER A 344 -2.35 -32.76 -22.18
C SER A 344 -1.23 -31.74 -22.24
N ASP A 345 -1.14 -31.03 -23.36
CA ASP A 345 -0.11 -30.02 -23.60
C ASP A 345 -0.13 -28.92 -22.52
N ALA A 346 0.98 -28.72 -21.82
CA ALA A 346 1.09 -27.63 -20.87
C ALA A 346 1.07 -26.29 -21.60
N THR A 347 0.42 -25.29 -21.01
CA THR A 347 0.33 -23.95 -21.60
C THR A 347 0.82 -22.88 -20.65
N VAL A 348 1.64 -21.95 -21.14
CA VAL A 348 2.00 -20.77 -20.37
C VAL A 348 0.87 -19.76 -20.46
N ILE A 349 0.26 -19.46 -19.32
CA ILE A 349 -0.90 -18.56 -19.25
C ILE A 349 -0.50 -17.12 -18.98
N TYR A 350 0.64 -16.90 -18.31
CA TYR A 350 1.15 -15.58 -17.98
C TYR A 350 2.64 -15.62 -17.63
N GLY A 351 3.31 -14.47 -17.75
CA GLY A 351 4.63 -14.26 -17.21
C GLY A 351 4.91 -12.77 -16.96
N ASP A 352 5.53 -12.46 -15.81
CA ASP A 352 5.87 -11.10 -15.41
C ASP A 352 7.37 -11.00 -15.13
N THR A 353 8.17 -10.69 -16.15
CA THR A 353 9.60 -10.35 -16.09
C THR A 353 10.58 -11.40 -15.54
N ASP A 354 10.30 -12.05 -14.42
CA ASP A 354 11.14 -13.06 -13.77
C ASP A 354 10.38 -14.36 -13.52
N SER A 355 9.05 -14.33 -13.61
CA SER A 355 8.18 -15.47 -13.36
C SER A 355 7.38 -15.91 -14.58
N VAL A 356 7.20 -17.23 -14.69
CA VAL A 356 6.37 -17.91 -15.71
C VAL A 356 5.32 -18.76 -15.00
N MET A 357 4.06 -18.59 -15.39
CA MET A 357 2.91 -19.29 -14.84
C MET A 357 2.39 -20.31 -15.85
N VAL A 358 2.47 -21.58 -15.47
CA VAL A 358 2.22 -22.73 -16.35
C VAL A 358 0.97 -23.46 -15.88
N ASP A 359 0.04 -23.68 -16.79
CA ASP A 359 -1.06 -24.62 -16.61
C ASP A 359 -0.64 -25.98 -17.17
N PHE A 360 -0.43 -26.95 -16.27
CA PHE A 360 -0.16 -28.35 -16.66
C PHE A 360 -1.45 -29.14 -16.92
N HIS A 361 -2.63 -28.52 -16.76
CA HIS A 361 -3.95 -29.14 -16.91
C HIS A 361 -4.17 -30.38 -16.03
N VAL A 362 -3.51 -30.39 -14.87
CA VAL A 362 -3.72 -31.39 -13.82
C VAL A 362 -4.84 -30.96 -12.87
N GLN A 363 -5.42 -31.90 -12.13
CA GLN A 363 -6.51 -31.58 -11.17
C GLN A 363 -6.00 -31.41 -9.73
N THR A 364 -4.83 -31.95 -9.41
CA THR A 364 -4.32 -31.96 -8.03
C THR A 364 -3.12 -31.01 -7.86
N VAL A 365 -3.07 -30.35 -6.71
CA VAL A 365 -1.97 -29.43 -6.35
C VAL A 365 -0.65 -30.18 -6.23
N ALA A 366 -0.65 -31.39 -5.67
CA ALA A 366 0.55 -32.22 -5.52
C ALA A 366 1.23 -32.53 -6.87
N GLN A 367 0.45 -32.96 -7.86
CA GLN A 367 0.97 -33.23 -9.21
C GLN A 367 1.51 -31.95 -9.87
N ALA A 368 0.81 -30.82 -9.72
CA ALA A 368 1.29 -29.54 -10.24
C ALA A 368 2.63 -29.11 -9.61
N MET A 369 2.81 -29.36 -8.31
CA MET A 369 4.06 -29.09 -7.59
C MET A 369 5.19 -30.01 -8.07
N GLU A 370 4.94 -31.31 -8.27
CA GLU A 370 5.94 -32.25 -8.78
C GLU A 370 6.40 -31.87 -10.19
N LEU A 371 5.46 -31.64 -11.11
CA LEU A 371 5.75 -31.22 -12.48
C LEU A 371 6.45 -29.86 -12.52
N GLY A 372 6.04 -28.92 -11.67
CA GLY A 372 6.68 -27.61 -11.55
C GLY A 372 8.14 -27.71 -11.08
N ASN A 373 8.44 -28.57 -10.09
CA ASN A 373 9.81 -28.80 -9.64
C ASN A 373 10.67 -29.48 -10.72
N TYR A 374 10.10 -30.44 -11.44
CA TYR A 374 10.78 -31.09 -12.56
C TYR A 374 11.09 -30.08 -13.67
N ALA A 375 10.10 -29.27 -14.09
CA ALA A 375 10.27 -28.22 -15.07
C ALA A 375 11.36 -27.22 -14.67
N ALA A 376 11.34 -26.73 -13.42
CA ALA A 376 12.34 -25.81 -12.91
C ALA A 376 13.76 -26.39 -12.98
N THR A 377 13.91 -27.67 -12.65
CA THR A 377 15.20 -28.35 -12.63
C THR A 377 15.75 -28.56 -14.03
N GLU A 378 14.94 -29.05 -14.96
CA GLU A 378 15.38 -29.31 -16.34
C GLU A 378 15.68 -28.00 -17.09
N VAL A 379 14.80 -27.00 -16.98
CA VAL A 379 15.03 -25.69 -17.61
C VAL A 379 16.26 -25.00 -17.01
N SER A 380 16.55 -25.19 -15.71
CA SER A 380 17.78 -24.63 -15.12
C SER A 380 19.08 -25.21 -15.69
N LYS A 381 19.06 -26.43 -16.25
CA LYS A 381 20.27 -27.06 -16.81
C LYS A 381 20.70 -26.44 -18.15
N THR A 382 19.78 -25.83 -18.88
CA THR A 382 20.07 -25.22 -20.19
C THR A 382 20.74 -23.85 -20.06
N PHE A 383 20.60 -23.19 -18.90
CA PHE A 383 21.17 -21.87 -18.65
C PHE A 383 22.60 -21.91 -18.09
N VAL A 384 23.34 -20.83 -18.32
CA VAL A 384 24.68 -20.63 -17.78
C VAL A 384 24.61 -20.33 -16.28
N LYS A 385 25.46 -20.99 -15.47
CA LYS A 385 25.57 -20.71 -14.03
C LYS A 385 25.97 -19.23 -13.82
N PRO A 386 25.38 -18.49 -12.84
CA PRO A 386 24.54 -18.94 -11.73
C PRO A 386 23.02 -18.80 -11.98
N ILE A 387 22.58 -18.63 -13.23
CA ILE A 387 21.14 -18.51 -13.56
C ILE A 387 20.45 -19.82 -13.19
N LYS A 388 19.35 -19.71 -12.44
CA LYS A 388 18.52 -20.85 -12.05
C LYS A 388 17.05 -20.43 -11.95
N LEU A 389 16.20 -21.32 -12.39
CA LEU A 389 14.75 -21.25 -12.24
C LEU A 389 14.35 -22.08 -11.02
N GLU A 390 13.52 -21.53 -10.15
CA GLU A 390 13.03 -22.22 -8.96
C GLU A 390 11.50 -22.34 -9.02
N PHE A 391 10.98 -23.49 -8.63
CA PHE A 391 9.56 -23.62 -8.35
C PHE A 391 9.24 -22.85 -7.06
N GLU A 392 8.29 -21.92 -7.14
CA GLU A 392 7.93 -21.08 -5.99
C GLU A 392 6.65 -21.56 -5.31
N LYS A 393 5.59 -21.83 -6.10
CA LYS A 393 4.21 -21.99 -5.60
C LYS A 393 3.26 -22.53 -6.67
N VAL A 394 2.08 -22.97 -6.22
CA VAL A 394 0.91 -23.24 -7.06
C VAL A 394 -0.25 -22.30 -6.66
N TYR A 395 -0.99 -21.79 -7.65
CA TYR A 395 -2.26 -21.10 -7.44
C TYR A 395 -3.44 -22.04 -7.71
N TYR A 396 -4.38 -22.17 -6.76
CA TYR A 396 -5.57 -23.02 -6.94
C TYR A 396 -6.76 -22.61 -6.05
N PRO A 397 -7.82 -21.98 -6.58
CA PRO A 397 -8.01 -21.51 -7.95
C PRO A 397 -7.21 -20.23 -8.26
N TYR A 398 -7.18 -19.85 -9.55
CA TYR A 398 -6.47 -18.69 -10.06
C TYR A 398 -7.36 -17.79 -10.92
N LEU A 399 -7.30 -16.48 -10.73
CA LEU A 399 -8.06 -15.47 -11.49
C LEU A 399 -7.08 -14.46 -12.09
N LEU A 400 -7.00 -14.46 -13.42
CA LEU A 400 -6.12 -13.57 -14.17
C LEU A 400 -6.96 -12.56 -14.95
N ILE A 401 -6.93 -11.30 -14.50
CA ILE A 401 -7.75 -10.22 -15.09
C ILE A 401 -6.96 -9.49 -16.18
N ASN A 402 -5.75 -9.06 -15.86
CA ASN A 402 -4.92 -8.20 -16.72
C ASN A 402 -3.44 -8.34 -16.36
N LYS A 403 -2.56 -7.72 -17.17
CA LYS A 403 -1.13 -7.60 -16.83
C LYS A 403 -0.97 -7.02 -15.43
N LYS A 404 -0.20 -7.70 -14.58
CA LYS A 404 0.05 -7.35 -13.17
C LYS A 404 -1.21 -7.23 -12.31
N ARG A 405 -2.32 -7.86 -12.72
CA ARG A 405 -3.60 -7.86 -12.00
C ARG A 405 -4.20 -9.25 -11.96
N TYR A 406 -3.99 -9.94 -10.85
CA TYR A 406 -4.46 -11.30 -10.64
C TYR A 406 -4.68 -11.59 -9.15
N ALA A 407 -5.47 -12.62 -8.87
CA ALA A 407 -5.66 -13.16 -7.53
C ALA A 407 -5.68 -14.70 -7.57
N GLY A 408 -5.25 -15.33 -6.49
CA GLY A 408 -5.34 -16.78 -6.35
C GLY A 408 -5.03 -17.23 -4.93
N LEU A 409 -5.42 -18.46 -4.61
CA LEU A 409 -5.02 -19.09 -3.35
C LEU A 409 -3.60 -19.62 -3.48
N TYR A 410 -2.74 -19.24 -2.54
CA TYR A 410 -1.31 -19.51 -2.55
C TYR A 410 -1.01 -20.84 -1.84
N PHE A 411 -0.40 -21.79 -2.53
CA PHE A 411 0.02 -23.08 -1.97
C PHE A 411 1.53 -23.27 -2.07
N THR A 412 2.19 -23.42 -0.92
CA THR A 412 3.57 -23.94 -0.83
C THR A 412 3.63 -25.42 -0.49
N LYS A 413 2.59 -25.93 0.16
CA LYS A 413 2.38 -27.34 0.49
C LYS A 413 1.06 -27.82 -0.12
N PRO A 414 0.94 -29.12 -0.46
CA PRO A 414 -0.24 -29.63 -1.14
C PRO A 414 -1.52 -29.62 -0.28
N ASP A 415 -1.39 -29.70 1.05
CA ASP A 415 -2.54 -29.98 1.94
C ASP A 415 -3.42 -28.76 2.22
N LYS A 416 -2.83 -27.57 2.36
CA LYS A 416 -3.53 -26.36 2.78
C LYS A 416 -2.96 -25.12 2.10
N HIS A 417 -3.86 -24.21 1.72
CA HIS A 417 -3.47 -22.89 1.24
C HIS A 417 -2.89 -22.05 2.38
N ASP A 418 -1.85 -21.28 2.07
CA ASP A 418 -1.19 -20.39 3.03
C ASP A 418 -1.97 -19.09 3.20
N LYS A 419 -2.40 -18.50 2.07
CA LYS A 419 -3.11 -17.22 2.03
C LYS A 419 -3.74 -16.97 0.65
N MET A 420 -4.65 -15.99 0.59
CA MET A 420 -5.07 -15.40 -0.67
C MET A 420 -4.05 -14.34 -1.11
N ASP A 421 -3.50 -14.49 -2.31
CA ASP A 421 -2.59 -13.51 -2.90
C ASP A 421 -3.35 -12.63 -3.89
N CYS A 422 -3.27 -11.32 -3.70
CA CYS A 422 -3.90 -10.31 -4.56
C CYS A 422 -2.83 -9.38 -5.11
N LYS A 423 -2.55 -9.43 -6.41
CA LYS A 423 -1.56 -8.57 -7.07
C LYS A 423 -2.26 -7.51 -7.92
N GLY A 424 -1.94 -6.24 -7.66
CA GLY A 424 -2.39 -5.09 -8.47
C GLY A 424 -3.89 -4.78 -8.45
N LEU A 425 -4.69 -5.61 -7.78
CA LEU A 425 -6.12 -5.40 -7.56
C LEU A 425 -6.38 -4.24 -6.60
N GLU A 426 -7.60 -3.71 -6.66
CA GLU A 426 -8.08 -2.61 -5.83
C GLU A 426 -8.05 -2.92 -4.32
N THR A 427 -7.94 -4.19 -3.94
CA THR A 427 -7.80 -4.66 -2.55
C THR A 427 -6.50 -4.19 -1.88
N VAL A 428 -5.39 -4.20 -2.62
CA VAL A 428 -4.05 -3.80 -2.12
C VAL A 428 -3.70 -2.35 -2.45
N ARG A 429 -4.54 -1.69 -3.25
CA ARG A 429 -4.38 -0.30 -3.65
C ARG A 429 -4.85 0.66 -2.55
N ARG A 430 -4.25 1.86 -2.53
CA ARG A 430 -4.44 2.88 -1.48
C ARG A 430 -5.15 4.14 -1.95
N ASP A 431 -5.52 4.19 -3.23
CA ASP A 431 -6.22 5.30 -3.88
C ASP A 431 -7.74 5.15 -3.85
N ASN A 432 -8.25 4.00 -3.39
CA ASN A 432 -9.68 3.70 -3.27
C ASN A 432 -10.13 3.70 -1.81
N CYS A 433 -11.42 3.88 -1.58
CA CYS A 433 -11.98 3.83 -0.23
C CYS A 433 -11.84 2.43 0.40
N PRO A 434 -11.73 2.32 1.74
CA PRO A 434 -11.63 1.02 2.44
C PRO A 434 -12.79 0.06 2.14
N LEU A 435 -13.97 0.59 1.84
CA LEU A 435 -15.14 -0.19 1.44
C LEU A 435 -14.83 -1.09 0.23
N VAL A 436 -14.25 -0.53 -0.83
CA VAL A 436 -13.93 -1.29 -2.05
C VAL A 436 -13.01 -2.46 -1.73
N ALA A 437 -11.95 -2.22 -0.97
CA ALA A 437 -11.00 -3.29 -0.61
C ALA A 437 -11.66 -4.39 0.24
N THR A 438 -12.51 -4.00 1.20
CA THR A 438 -13.21 -4.95 2.09
C THR A 438 -14.23 -5.79 1.34
N VAL A 439 -15.02 -5.16 0.46
CA VAL A 439 -16.02 -5.84 -0.35
C VAL A 439 -15.34 -6.80 -1.32
N LEU A 440 -14.31 -6.35 -2.04
CA LEU A 440 -13.60 -7.21 -3.00
C LEU A 440 -12.90 -8.38 -2.31
N ASN A 441 -12.27 -8.17 -1.15
CA ASN A 441 -11.66 -9.26 -0.39
C ASN A 441 -12.70 -10.31 0.02
N LYS A 442 -13.86 -9.89 0.53
CA LYS A 442 -14.95 -10.81 0.89
C LYS A 442 -15.54 -11.50 -0.33
N CYS A 443 -15.75 -10.80 -1.44
CA CYS A 443 -16.21 -11.41 -2.68
C CYS A 443 -15.20 -12.45 -3.20
N LEU A 444 -13.90 -12.16 -3.17
CA LEU A 444 -12.85 -13.09 -3.56
C LEU A 444 -12.77 -14.29 -2.61
N GLU A 445 -12.93 -14.09 -1.30
CA GLU A 445 -13.00 -15.19 -0.33
C GLU A 445 -14.18 -16.13 -0.65
N LYS A 446 -15.37 -15.58 -0.88
CA LYS A 446 -16.55 -16.37 -1.28
C LYS A 446 -16.36 -17.08 -2.62
N LEU A 447 -15.70 -16.42 -3.56
CA LEU A 447 -15.48 -16.97 -4.89
C LEU A 447 -14.39 -18.05 -4.92
N MET A 448 -13.28 -17.84 -4.22
CA MET A 448 -12.08 -18.68 -4.30
C MET A 448 -12.08 -19.80 -3.25
N ILE A 449 -12.59 -19.51 -2.04
CA ILE A 449 -12.60 -20.44 -0.90
C ILE A 449 -13.94 -21.16 -0.84
N GLU A 450 -15.06 -20.44 -0.75
CA GLU A 450 -16.40 -21.06 -0.68
C GLU A 450 -16.86 -21.61 -2.05
N ARG A 451 -16.28 -21.13 -3.16
CA ARG A 451 -16.61 -21.51 -4.55
C ARG A 451 -18.08 -21.26 -4.91
N ASP A 452 -18.68 -20.23 -4.32
CA ASP A 452 -20.07 -19.84 -4.60
C ASP A 452 -20.16 -18.42 -5.18
N PRO A 453 -20.28 -18.30 -6.52
CA PRO A 453 -20.49 -17.02 -7.20
C PRO A 453 -21.79 -16.32 -6.81
N ASN A 454 -22.86 -17.07 -6.48
CA ASN A 454 -24.17 -16.49 -6.18
C ASN A 454 -24.16 -15.81 -4.81
N SER A 455 -23.58 -16.47 -3.80
CA SER A 455 -23.36 -15.89 -2.47
C SER A 455 -22.49 -14.63 -2.53
N ALA A 456 -21.43 -14.64 -3.36
CA ALA A 456 -20.61 -13.45 -3.58
C ALA A 456 -21.40 -12.29 -4.22
N LEU A 457 -22.28 -12.59 -5.20
CA LEU A 457 -23.12 -11.60 -5.86
C LEU A 457 -24.19 -11.03 -4.92
N GLU A 458 -24.84 -11.87 -4.11
CA GLU A 458 -25.82 -11.45 -3.13
C GLU A 458 -25.19 -10.57 -2.04
N PHE A 459 -24.00 -10.93 -1.57
CA PHE A 459 -23.22 -10.10 -0.67
C PHE A 459 -22.93 -8.72 -1.27
N ALA A 460 -22.47 -8.65 -2.52
CA ALA A 460 -22.22 -7.38 -3.20
C ALA A 460 -23.51 -6.53 -3.31
N LYS A 461 -24.65 -7.13 -3.68
CA LYS A 461 -25.95 -6.44 -3.75
C LYS A 461 -26.39 -5.91 -2.38
N ASN A 462 -26.18 -6.68 -1.32
CA ASN A 462 -26.48 -6.26 0.05
C ASN A 462 -25.65 -5.04 0.47
N VAL A 463 -24.36 -5.01 0.16
CA VAL A 463 -23.51 -3.85 0.46
C VAL A 463 -23.92 -2.63 -0.38
N ILE A 464 -24.30 -2.81 -1.64
CA ILE A 464 -24.82 -1.72 -2.48
C ILE A 464 -26.10 -1.14 -1.88
N ARG A 465 -27.01 -2.01 -1.40
CA ARG A 465 -28.22 -1.57 -0.67
C ARG A 465 -27.86 -0.78 0.58
N ASP A 466 -26.89 -1.23 1.36
CA ASP A 466 -26.42 -0.51 2.56
C ASP A 466 -25.80 0.85 2.23
N LEU A 467 -25.10 0.95 1.11
CA LEU A 467 -24.54 2.20 0.62
C LEU A 467 -25.63 3.20 0.25
N LEU A 468 -26.65 2.76 -0.49
CA LEU A 468 -27.75 3.63 -0.95
C LEU A 468 -28.73 4.01 0.17
N CYS A 469 -28.82 3.18 1.21
CA CYS A 469 -29.58 3.44 2.43
C CYS A 469 -28.76 4.19 3.50
N ASN A 470 -27.60 4.78 3.15
CA ASN A 470 -26.72 5.52 4.07
C ASN A 470 -26.36 4.75 5.36
N ARG A 471 -26.36 3.40 5.32
CA ARG A 471 -26.02 2.54 6.46
C ARG A 471 -24.53 2.31 6.62
N ILE A 472 -23.74 2.62 5.60
CA ILE A 472 -22.27 2.52 5.64
C ILE A 472 -21.68 3.67 6.47
N ASP A 473 -20.63 3.35 7.23
CA ASP A 473 -19.89 4.33 8.02
C ASP A 473 -18.98 5.20 7.15
N ILE A 474 -18.77 6.46 7.55
CA ILE A 474 -17.96 7.43 6.81
C ILE A 474 -16.51 6.96 6.71
N SER A 475 -15.96 6.28 7.73
CA SER A 475 -14.58 5.75 7.71
C SER A 475 -14.32 4.85 6.51
N MET A 476 -15.33 4.08 6.08
CA MET A 476 -15.24 3.16 4.94
C MET A 476 -15.26 3.89 3.60
N LEU A 477 -15.64 5.17 3.57
CA LEU A 477 -15.76 6.00 2.37
C LEU A 477 -14.57 6.96 2.20
N ILE A 478 -13.67 7.06 3.19
CA ILE A 478 -12.52 7.97 3.12
C ILE A 478 -11.56 7.55 2.01
N ILE A 479 -11.29 8.47 1.08
CA ILE A 479 -10.27 8.34 0.03
C ILE A 479 -9.04 9.14 0.47
N SER A 480 -7.84 8.62 0.20
CA SER A 480 -6.59 9.27 0.62
C SER A 480 -5.59 9.32 -0.54
N LYS A 481 -5.13 10.53 -0.87
CA LYS A 481 -4.15 10.78 -1.94
C LYS A 481 -2.98 11.64 -1.43
N GLU A 482 -1.79 11.37 -1.95
CA GLU A 482 -0.57 12.07 -1.57
C GLU A 482 -0.44 13.41 -2.30
N LEU A 483 -0.14 14.47 -1.56
CA LEU A 483 0.09 15.81 -2.09
C LEU A 483 1.53 15.96 -2.58
N THR A 484 1.78 15.64 -3.86
CA THR A 484 3.13 15.57 -4.44
C THR A 484 3.73 16.91 -4.85
N ARG A 485 2.91 17.92 -5.15
CA ARG A 485 3.32 19.27 -5.58
C ARG A 485 2.45 20.34 -4.91
N ARG A 486 2.88 21.61 -4.96
CA ARG A 486 2.00 22.75 -4.61
C ARG A 486 1.05 23.04 -5.78
N GLY A 487 -0.15 23.52 -5.46
CA GLY A 487 -1.29 23.67 -6.38
C GLY A 487 -0.94 24.21 -7.77
N ASP A 488 -0.07 25.22 -7.83
CA ASP A 488 0.28 25.92 -9.07
C ASP A 488 1.14 25.09 -10.06
N LYS A 489 1.72 23.96 -9.62
CA LYS A 489 2.55 23.07 -10.45
C LYS A 489 1.80 21.84 -10.98
N TYR A 490 0.49 21.75 -10.74
CA TYR A 490 -0.35 20.71 -11.33
C TYR A 490 -0.98 21.21 -12.62
N ALA A 491 -0.79 20.46 -13.70
CA ALA A 491 -1.41 20.77 -14.99
C ALA A 491 -2.94 20.60 -14.99
N ALA A 492 -3.48 19.78 -14.09
CA ALA A 492 -4.91 19.51 -13.96
C ALA A 492 -5.37 19.65 -12.51
N LYS A 493 -6.56 20.23 -12.32
CA LYS A 493 -7.19 20.36 -10.99
C LYS A 493 -7.54 18.99 -10.43
N GLN A 494 -7.12 18.73 -9.19
CA GLN A 494 -7.32 17.47 -8.48
C GLN A 494 -8.06 17.69 -7.16
N ALA A 495 -8.92 16.74 -6.80
CA ALA A 495 -9.76 16.79 -5.59
C ALA A 495 -8.99 17.09 -4.28
N HIS A 496 -7.90 16.36 -4.04
CA HIS A 496 -7.10 16.48 -2.83
C HIS A 496 -6.28 17.79 -2.78
N VAL A 497 -5.94 18.35 -3.94
CA VAL A 497 -5.20 19.63 -4.04
C VAL A 497 -6.13 20.78 -3.71
N GLU A 498 -7.32 20.81 -4.34
CA GLU A 498 -8.32 21.84 -4.07
C GLU A 498 -8.83 21.80 -2.63
N LEU A 499 -8.99 20.60 -2.06
CA LEU A 499 -9.32 20.45 -0.65
C LEU A 499 -8.20 20.99 0.25
N ALA A 500 -6.93 20.66 -0.02
CA ALA A 500 -5.81 21.13 0.79
C ALA A 500 -5.71 22.67 0.79
N GLU A 501 -5.90 23.32 -0.36
CA GLU A 501 -5.94 24.78 -0.44
C GLU A 501 -7.17 25.38 0.26
N ARG A 502 -8.33 24.72 0.17
CA ARG A 502 -9.54 25.13 0.92
C ARG A 502 -9.34 25.01 2.43
N MET A 503 -8.71 23.93 2.90
CA MET A 503 -8.36 23.75 4.30
C MET A 503 -7.39 24.84 4.76
N ARG A 504 -6.36 25.15 3.96
CA ARG A 504 -5.41 26.23 4.25
C ARG A 504 -6.08 27.61 4.37
N LYS A 505 -7.10 27.89 3.55
CA LYS A 505 -7.88 29.14 3.65
C LYS A 505 -8.76 29.18 4.91
N ARG A 506 -9.29 28.04 5.34
CA ARG A 506 -10.13 27.94 6.54
C ARG A 506 -9.30 28.04 7.82
N ASP A 507 -8.23 27.26 7.90
CA ASP A 507 -7.29 27.23 9.00
C ASP A 507 -5.89 26.84 8.49
N PRO A 508 -4.94 27.78 8.42
CA PRO A 508 -3.58 27.51 7.98
C PRO A 508 -2.84 26.48 8.85
N GLY A 509 -3.22 26.33 10.13
CA GLY A 509 -2.54 25.47 11.10
C GLY A 509 -2.81 23.98 10.91
N SER A 510 -4.00 23.62 10.43
CA SER A 510 -4.42 22.23 10.18
C SER A 510 -4.25 21.77 8.72
N ALA A 511 -3.68 22.62 7.86
CA ALA A 511 -3.53 22.34 6.44
C ALA A 511 -2.44 21.28 6.16
N PRO A 512 -2.69 20.30 5.27
CA PRO A 512 -1.69 19.31 4.87
C PRO A 512 -0.43 19.93 4.25
N ARG A 513 0.73 19.30 4.48
CA ARG A 513 2.01 19.70 3.89
C ARG A 513 2.35 18.87 2.66
N MET A 514 3.36 19.30 1.91
CA MET A 514 3.85 18.57 0.75
C MET A 514 4.41 17.21 1.17
N GLY A 515 3.97 16.15 0.49
CA GLY A 515 4.29 14.76 0.82
C GLY A 515 3.31 14.10 1.78
N ASP A 516 2.40 14.86 2.39
CA ASP A 516 1.36 14.31 3.26
C ASP A 516 0.23 13.69 2.42
N ARG A 517 -0.47 12.72 3.01
CA ARG A 517 -1.69 12.16 2.42
C ARG A 517 -2.91 12.91 2.94
N VAL A 518 -3.71 13.45 2.02
CA VAL A 518 -4.93 14.20 2.31
C VAL A 518 -6.14 13.25 2.28
N PRO A 519 -6.80 13.00 3.42
CA PRO A 519 -8.05 12.24 3.45
C PRO A 519 -9.23 13.12 3.02
N TYR A 520 -10.15 12.58 2.23
CA TYR A 520 -11.36 13.28 1.80
C TYR A 520 -12.49 12.32 1.49
N VAL A 521 -13.72 12.84 1.50
CA VAL A 521 -14.92 12.15 1.00
C VAL A 521 -15.57 12.98 -0.11
N ILE A 522 -16.29 12.32 -1.01
CA ILE A 522 -17.05 12.98 -2.08
C ILE A 522 -18.48 13.24 -1.60
N VAL A 523 -18.83 14.52 -1.51
CA VAL A 523 -20.17 14.97 -1.07
C VAL A 523 -21.12 15.17 -2.26
N ALA A 524 -22.41 15.02 -2.00
CA ALA A 524 -23.45 15.22 -2.99
C ALA A 524 -23.57 16.72 -3.33
N LYS A 525 -23.11 17.09 -4.52
CA LYS A 525 -23.43 18.36 -5.21
C LYS A 525 -24.11 18.04 -6.54
N GLY A 526 -24.66 19.05 -7.21
CA GLY A 526 -25.35 18.90 -8.50
C GLY A 526 -24.59 18.02 -9.50
N ASN A 527 -25.32 17.31 -10.37
CA ASN A 527 -24.76 16.27 -11.26
C ASN A 527 -23.68 16.81 -12.24
N LYS A 528 -23.70 18.11 -12.57
CA LYS A 528 -22.72 18.74 -13.48
C LYS A 528 -21.50 19.32 -12.77
N VAL A 529 -21.42 19.22 -11.43
CA VAL A 529 -20.29 19.74 -10.66
C VAL A 529 -19.12 18.75 -10.75
N PRO A 530 -17.91 19.19 -11.11
CA PRO A 530 -16.77 18.31 -11.23
C PRO A 530 -16.37 17.70 -9.88
N ALA A 531 -15.83 16.47 -9.92
CA ALA A 531 -15.51 15.72 -8.71
C ALA A 531 -14.49 16.42 -7.78
N TYR A 532 -13.62 17.28 -8.31
CA TYR A 532 -12.64 18.00 -7.49
C TYR A 532 -13.28 19.06 -6.58
N GLU A 533 -14.45 19.61 -6.95
CA GLU A 533 -15.19 20.55 -6.10
C GLU A 533 -16.06 19.84 -5.06
N LYS A 534 -16.37 18.57 -5.30
CA LYS A 534 -17.17 17.71 -4.41
C LYS A 534 -16.35 17.10 -3.27
N ALA A 535 -15.03 17.26 -3.26
CA ALA A 535 -14.20 16.76 -2.17
C ALA A 535 -14.32 17.65 -0.92
N GLU A 536 -14.46 17.02 0.24
CA GLU A 536 -14.55 17.69 1.54
C GLU A 536 -13.88 16.85 2.64
N ASP A 537 -13.45 17.53 3.71
CA ASP A 537 -12.83 16.89 4.87
C ASP A 537 -13.85 16.05 5.67
N PRO A 538 -13.53 14.79 6.06
CA PRO A 538 -14.48 13.92 6.76
C PRO A 538 -15.02 14.51 8.08
N ILE A 539 -14.23 15.31 8.80
CA ILE A 539 -14.66 15.93 10.06
C ILE A 539 -15.62 17.07 9.77
N TYR A 540 -15.32 17.88 8.76
CA TYR A 540 -16.24 18.91 8.30
C TYR A 540 -17.59 18.30 7.90
N VAL A 541 -17.58 17.18 7.19
CA VAL A 541 -18.80 16.46 6.79
C VAL A 541 -19.58 15.95 8.01
N LEU A 542 -18.90 15.37 9.00
CA LEU A 542 -19.51 14.86 10.22
C LEU A 542 -20.14 15.99 11.07
N LYS A 543 -19.39 17.08 11.32
CA LYS A 543 -19.87 18.22 12.13
C LYS A 543 -21.06 18.92 11.48
N ASN A 544 -21.07 19.02 10.15
CA ASN A 544 -22.08 19.77 9.40
C ASN A 544 -23.20 18.92 8.79
N GLY A 545 -23.14 17.59 8.90
CA GLY A 545 -24.13 16.68 8.32
C GLY A 545 -24.26 16.79 6.80
N VAL A 546 -23.14 17.00 6.09
CA VAL A 546 -23.17 17.16 4.62
C VAL A 546 -23.47 15.82 3.95
N PRO A 547 -24.43 15.73 3.00
CA PRO A 547 -24.79 14.47 2.35
C PRO A 547 -23.65 13.93 1.47
N ILE A 548 -23.50 12.61 1.47
CA ILE A 548 -22.50 11.88 0.67
C ILE A 548 -23.05 11.56 -0.72
N ASP A 549 -22.22 11.63 -1.77
CA ASP A 549 -22.60 11.26 -3.13
C ASP A 549 -22.58 9.73 -3.32
N THR A 550 -23.66 9.06 -2.92
CA THR A 550 -23.77 7.59 -3.01
C THR A 550 -23.68 7.07 -4.44
N LYS A 551 -24.14 7.84 -5.44
CA LYS A 551 -24.02 7.47 -6.86
C LYS A 551 -22.56 7.43 -7.30
N TYR A 552 -21.78 8.43 -6.89
CA TYR A 552 -20.34 8.44 -7.18
C TYR A 552 -19.63 7.19 -6.67
N TYR A 553 -19.88 6.79 -5.42
CA TYR A 553 -19.26 5.59 -4.86
C TYR A 553 -19.76 4.30 -5.52
N LEU A 554 -21.04 4.22 -5.90
CA LEU A 554 -21.57 3.07 -6.63
C LEU A 554 -20.90 2.91 -8.00
N GLU A 555 -20.98 3.94 -8.85
CA GLU A 555 -20.55 3.87 -10.25
C GLU A 555 -19.02 3.91 -10.43
N HIS A 556 -18.33 4.75 -9.66
CA HIS A 556 -16.89 4.97 -9.85
C HIS A 556 -16.01 4.13 -8.92
N GLN A 557 -16.48 3.77 -7.72
CA GLN A 557 -15.66 3.05 -6.74
C GLN A 557 -15.99 1.55 -6.70
N LEU A 558 -17.26 1.14 -6.70
CA LEU A 558 -17.66 -0.26 -6.54
C LEU A 558 -17.92 -1.00 -7.85
N ALA A 559 -18.69 -0.42 -8.78
CA ALA A 559 -19.17 -1.13 -9.95
C ALA A 559 -18.03 -1.66 -10.82
N LYS A 560 -17.08 -0.80 -11.21
CA LYS A 560 -15.99 -1.19 -12.12
C LYS A 560 -15.06 -2.26 -11.52
N PRO A 561 -14.61 -2.17 -10.25
CA PRO A 561 -13.78 -3.24 -9.69
C PRO A 561 -14.53 -4.56 -9.49
N LEU A 562 -15.80 -4.51 -9.11
CA LEU A 562 -16.61 -5.73 -8.97
C LEU A 562 -16.87 -6.38 -10.33
N ALA A 563 -17.22 -5.59 -11.35
CA ALA A 563 -17.42 -6.07 -12.71
C ALA A 563 -16.19 -6.85 -13.21
N ARG A 564 -14.98 -6.32 -13.05
CA ARG A 564 -13.75 -7.01 -13.46
C ARG A 564 -13.50 -8.37 -12.80
N ILE A 565 -14.00 -8.60 -11.59
CA ILE A 565 -13.85 -9.87 -10.88
C ILE A 565 -14.93 -10.87 -11.33
N PHE A 566 -16.15 -10.38 -11.56
CA PHE A 566 -17.28 -11.23 -11.94
C PHE A 566 -17.40 -11.49 -13.44
N GLU A 567 -16.88 -10.60 -14.30
CA GLU A 567 -16.90 -10.72 -15.77
C GLU A 567 -16.32 -12.07 -16.25
N PRO A 568 -15.15 -12.54 -15.77
CA PRO A 568 -14.59 -13.84 -16.22
C PRO A 568 -15.40 -15.07 -15.80
N ILE A 569 -16.46 -14.91 -15.01
CA ILE A 569 -17.18 -16.01 -14.35
C ILE A 569 -18.66 -16.01 -14.76
N ILE A 570 -19.28 -14.84 -14.75
CA ILE A 570 -20.71 -14.63 -15.03
C ILE A 570 -20.92 -14.02 -16.44
N GLY A 571 -19.85 -13.52 -17.06
CA GLY A 571 -19.87 -12.84 -18.37
C GLY A 571 -20.18 -11.34 -18.29
N ASP A 572 -20.30 -10.71 -19.45
CA ASP A 572 -20.38 -9.24 -19.63
C ASP A 572 -21.60 -8.58 -18.95
N LYS A 573 -22.61 -9.36 -18.57
CA LYS A 573 -23.80 -8.86 -17.86
C LYS A 573 -23.54 -8.53 -16.39
N ALA A 574 -22.38 -8.88 -15.84
CA ALA A 574 -22.04 -8.70 -14.43
C ALA A 574 -22.21 -7.25 -13.94
N GLU A 575 -21.72 -6.26 -14.69
CA GLU A 575 -21.85 -4.84 -14.31
C GLU A 575 -23.32 -4.41 -14.26
N SER A 576 -24.10 -4.80 -15.28
CA SER A 576 -25.53 -4.47 -15.35
C SER A 576 -26.33 -5.07 -14.18
N MET A 577 -26.00 -6.29 -13.74
CA MET A 577 -26.67 -6.96 -12.62
C MET A 577 -26.33 -6.34 -11.24
N LEU A 578 -25.19 -5.67 -11.14
CA LEU A 578 -24.76 -4.97 -9.93
C LEU A 578 -25.37 -3.57 -9.84
N ILE A 579 -25.49 -2.85 -10.97
CA ILE A 579 -26.02 -1.48 -11.01
C ILE A 579 -27.55 -1.47 -11.06
N ASN A 580 -28.14 -2.37 -11.84
CA ASN A 580 -29.58 -2.43 -12.09
C ASN A 580 -30.18 -3.60 -11.31
N GLY A 581 -31.05 -3.30 -10.34
CA GLY A 581 -31.79 -4.32 -9.60
C GLY A 581 -32.66 -3.73 -8.51
N ASP A 582 -33.43 -4.58 -7.84
CA ASP A 582 -34.30 -4.16 -6.73
C ASP A 582 -33.52 -3.57 -5.56
N HIS A 583 -32.27 -4.01 -5.37
CA HIS A 583 -31.37 -3.52 -4.33
C HIS A 583 -30.98 -2.05 -4.50
N THR A 584 -31.14 -1.46 -5.70
CA THR A 584 -30.85 -0.03 -5.95
C THR A 584 -32.07 0.89 -5.93
N ARG A 585 -33.28 0.34 -5.76
CA ARG A 585 -34.54 1.09 -5.70
C ARG A 585 -34.73 1.84 -4.38
N ALA A 586 -34.25 1.27 -3.27
CA ALA A 586 -34.31 1.91 -1.95
C ALA A 586 -33.18 2.95 -1.80
N LYS A 587 -33.57 4.21 -1.59
CA LYS A 587 -32.63 5.33 -1.37
C LYS A 587 -33.06 6.15 -0.16
N SER A 588 -32.10 6.45 0.71
CA SER A 588 -32.27 7.42 1.80
C SER A 588 -31.32 8.59 1.58
N GLN A 589 -31.80 9.82 1.75
CA GLN A 589 -30.97 11.02 1.69
C GLN A 589 -30.94 11.68 3.06
N SER A 590 -29.73 12.01 3.53
CA SER A 590 -29.53 12.82 4.74
C SER A 590 -29.76 14.30 4.44
N GLN A 591 -30.25 15.04 5.44
CA GLN A 591 -30.49 16.48 5.31
C GLN A 591 -29.21 17.26 5.65
N CYS A 592 -28.81 18.18 4.77
CA CYS A 592 -27.69 19.07 5.02
C CYS A 592 -28.09 20.17 6.02
N LYS A 593 -27.26 20.44 7.04
CA LYS A 593 -27.46 21.56 7.96
C LYS A 593 -26.89 22.89 7.44
N VAL A 594 -26.11 22.84 6.35
CA VAL A 594 -25.35 23.98 5.83
C VAL A 594 -25.84 24.39 4.45
N GLY A 595 -26.14 25.67 4.29
CA GLY A 595 -26.57 26.30 3.04
C GLY A 595 -27.77 27.22 3.24
N GLY A 596 -27.78 28.37 2.57
CA GLY A 596 -28.82 29.40 2.75
C GLY A 596 -30.24 28.89 2.51
N LEU A 597 -30.43 27.96 1.58
CA LEU A 597 -31.75 27.38 1.29
C LEU A 597 -32.25 26.43 2.40
N PHE A 598 -31.35 25.69 3.05
CA PHE A 598 -31.71 24.69 4.05
C PHE A 598 -32.13 25.32 5.39
N ALA A 599 -31.60 26.51 5.71
CA ALA A 599 -32.00 27.28 6.89
C ALA A 599 -33.47 27.75 6.83
N HIS A 600 -34.04 27.90 5.62
CA HIS A 600 -35.41 28.39 5.41
C HIS A 600 -36.41 27.26 5.06
N MET A 601 -35.99 26.00 5.10
CA MET A 601 -36.83 24.86 4.73
C MET A 601 -37.75 24.44 5.89
N LYS A 602 -39.06 24.63 5.74
CA LYS A 602 -40.05 24.24 6.77
C LYS A 602 -40.25 22.71 6.74
N LYS A 603 -39.99 22.03 7.87
CA LYS A 603 -40.23 20.58 8.00
C LYS A 603 -41.73 20.31 7.98
N THR A 604 -42.22 19.64 6.95
CA THR A 604 -43.59 19.09 6.92
C THR A 604 -43.58 17.68 7.53
N LEU A 605 -44.48 17.44 8.48
CA LEU A 605 -44.60 16.14 9.11
C LEU A 605 -45.26 15.15 8.15
N THR A 606 -44.68 13.95 8.05
CA THR A 606 -45.19 12.86 7.21
C THR A 606 -45.61 11.68 8.08
N CYS A 607 -46.57 10.90 7.57
CA CYS A 607 -47.01 9.64 8.16
C CYS A 607 -45.85 8.63 8.15
N VAL A 608 -45.59 8.00 9.30
CA VAL A 608 -44.48 7.03 9.44
C VAL A 608 -44.67 5.79 8.57
N GLY A 609 -45.94 5.36 8.34
CA GLY A 609 -46.26 4.18 7.54
C GLY A 609 -46.19 4.42 6.03
N CYS A 610 -46.98 5.38 5.52
CA CYS A 610 -47.15 5.59 4.07
C CYS A 610 -46.42 6.82 3.52
N LYS A 611 -45.73 7.61 4.36
CA LYS A 611 -45.05 8.86 4.00
C LYS A 611 -45.95 9.97 3.44
N ALA A 612 -47.27 9.83 3.51
CA ALA A 612 -48.21 10.90 3.17
C ALA A 612 -47.99 12.13 4.07
N VAL A 613 -48.08 13.34 3.51
CA VAL A 613 -47.95 14.58 4.26
C VAL A 613 -49.15 14.74 5.19
N LEU A 614 -48.89 14.98 6.47
CA LEU A 614 -49.92 15.22 7.46
C LEU A 614 -50.20 16.73 7.54
N ARG A 615 -51.45 17.12 7.32
CA ARG A 615 -51.90 18.51 7.37
C ARG A 615 -52.66 18.73 8.69
N GLY A 616 -52.16 19.59 9.58
CA GLY A 616 -52.76 19.92 10.87
C GLY A 616 -51.75 20.61 11.82
N GLU A 617 -52.23 21.35 12.83
CA GLU A 617 -51.38 22.09 13.79
C GLU A 617 -50.64 21.15 14.78
N LYS A 618 -51.18 19.96 15.05
CA LYS A 618 -50.54 18.87 15.81
C LYS A 618 -50.79 17.51 15.13
N PRO A 619 -50.07 17.18 14.04
CA PRO A 619 -50.26 15.91 13.37
C PRO A 619 -49.59 14.78 14.16
N GLY A 620 -50.35 13.74 14.52
CA GLY A 620 -49.82 12.52 15.14
C GLY A 620 -48.84 11.76 14.24
N ALA A 621 -48.35 10.59 14.68
CA ALA A 621 -47.40 9.80 13.89
C ALA A 621 -47.98 9.21 12.58
N LEU A 622 -49.29 8.97 12.51
CA LEU A 622 -49.92 8.20 11.43
C LEU A 622 -51.07 8.98 10.77
N CYS A 623 -51.32 8.67 9.49
CA CYS A 623 -52.54 9.09 8.81
C CYS A 623 -53.72 8.17 9.17
N SER A 624 -54.94 8.61 8.87
CA SER A 624 -56.17 7.84 9.08
C SER A 624 -56.11 6.43 8.47
N HIS A 625 -55.50 6.27 7.30
CA HIS A 625 -55.35 4.97 6.63
C HIS A 625 -54.34 4.03 7.33
N CYS A 626 -53.31 4.57 7.98
CA CYS A 626 -52.30 3.77 8.66
C CYS A 626 -52.60 3.56 10.16
N ALA A 627 -53.61 4.24 10.70
CA ALA A 627 -54.03 4.12 12.09
C ALA A 627 -54.33 2.66 12.53
N PRO A 628 -54.96 1.80 11.71
CA PRO A 628 -55.20 0.40 12.10
C PRO A 628 -53.92 -0.42 12.27
N LYS A 629 -52.81 -0.01 11.64
CA LYS A 629 -51.50 -0.69 11.72
C LYS A 629 -50.59 -0.04 12.77
N ARG A 630 -51.15 0.76 13.70
CA ARG A 630 -50.37 1.52 14.69
C ARG A 630 -49.45 0.64 15.50
N ASP A 631 -49.97 -0.44 16.07
CA ASP A 631 -49.22 -1.30 16.99
C ASP A 631 -48.07 -2.03 16.30
N GLN A 632 -48.29 -2.47 15.05
CA GLN A 632 -47.26 -3.11 14.23
C GLN A 632 -46.13 -2.13 13.90
N ILE A 633 -46.46 -0.93 13.43
CA ILE A 633 -45.47 0.10 13.07
C ILE A 633 -44.72 0.56 14.32
N PHE A 634 -45.43 0.76 15.43
CA PHE A 634 -44.82 1.15 16.70
C PHE A 634 -43.85 0.08 17.19
N THR A 635 -44.24 -1.20 17.18
CA THR A 635 -43.39 -2.32 17.59
C THR A 635 -42.13 -2.43 16.71
N GLU A 636 -42.26 -2.26 15.39
CA GLU A 636 -41.11 -2.27 14.47
C GLU A 636 -40.13 -1.13 14.78
N LYS A 637 -40.64 0.09 14.99
CA LYS A 637 -39.81 1.26 15.33
C LYS A 637 -39.19 1.17 16.71
N MET A 638 -39.92 0.63 17.68
CA MET A 638 -39.40 0.37 19.02
C MET A 638 -38.28 -0.68 19.00
N CYS A 639 -38.39 -1.71 18.16
CA CYS A 639 -37.31 -2.68 17.94
C CYS A 639 -36.07 -2.01 17.32
N GLN A 640 -36.25 -1.15 16.31
CA GLN A 640 -35.16 -0.36 15.71
C GLN A 640 -34.48 0.56 16.74
N LEU A 641 -35.25 1.20 17.62
CA LEU A 641 -34.70 2.02 18.72
C LEU A 641 -33.87 1.15 19.67
N LYS A 642 -34.38 0.01 20.13
CA LYS A 642 -33.65 -0.90 21.03
C LYS A 642 -32.33 -1.38 20.42
N MET A 643 -32.32 -1.74 19.13
CA MET A 643 -31.08 -2.12 18.43
C MET A 643 -30.08 -0.96 18.39
N THR A 644 -30.56 0.25 18.14
CA THR A 644 -29.73 1.47 18.11
C THR A 644 -29.17 1.80 19.50
N GLN A 645 -29.98 1.68 20.55
CA GLN A 645 -29.59 1.87 21.95
C GLN A 645 -28.52 0.85 22.39
N HIS A 646 -28.71 -0.42 22.04
CA HIS A 646 -27.73 -1.46 22.31
C HIS A 646 -26.40 -1.18 21.60
N HIS A 647 -26.46 -0.76 20.32
CA HIS A 647 -25.26 -0.40 19.57
C HIS A 647 -24.57 0.85 20.14
N PHE A 648 -25.34 1.88 20.52
CA PHE A 648 -24.83 3.06 21.22
C PHE A 648 -24.08 2.66 22.50
N SER A 649 -24.72 1.86 23.36
CA SER A 649 -24.13 1.42 24.63
C SER A 649 -22.83 0.66 24.41
N ARG A 650 -22.80 -0.27 23.44
CA ARG A 650 -21.58 -1.01 23.10
C ARG A 650 -20.45 -0.10 22.66
N LEU A 651 -20.68 0.83 21.73
CA LEU A 651 -19.60 1.71 21.24
C LEU A 651 -19.06 2.63 22.33
N TRP A 652 -19.91 3.17 23.19
CA TRP A 652 -19.47 4.06 24.27
C TRP A 652 -18.75 3.32 25.40
N VAL A 653 -19.17 2.09 25.73
CA VAL A 653 -18.43 1.21 26.66
C VAL A 653 -17.06 0.84 26.08
N GLU A 654 -16.96 0.51 24.79
CA GLU A 654 -15.66 0.27 24.14
C GLU A 654 -14.75 1.50 24.18
N CYS A 655 -15.32 2.70 24.02
CA CYS A 655 -14.57 3.95 24.18
C CYS A 655 -14.02 4.14 25.61
N GLN A 656 -14.78 3.77 26.64
CA GLN A 656 -14.32 3.80 28.05
C GLN A 656 -13.26 2.73 28.34
N ASN A 657 -13.41 1.53 27.78
CA ASN A 657 -12.41 0.47 27.90
C ASN A 657 -11.09 0.88 27.22
N CYS A 658 -11.17 1.53 26.05
CA CYS A 658 -10.01 2.03 25.33
C CYS A 658 -9.30 3.18 26.05
N SER A 659 -10.05 4.10 26.69
CA SER A 659 -9.46 5.16 27.51
C SER A 659 -8.85 4.61 28.81
N GLY A 660 -9.31 3.45 29.27
CA GLY A 660 -8.93 2.85 30.55
C GLY A 660 -9.52 3.59 31.75
N LYS A 661 -10.51 4.47 31.53
CA LYS A 661 -11.09 5.34 32.55
C LYS A 661 -12.61 5.28 32.50
N LEU A 662 -13.22 4.89 33.62
CA LEU A 662 -14.67 4.75 33.75
C LEU A 662 -15.36 6.01 34.31
N GLN A 663 -14.65 6.76 35.16
CA GLN A 663 -15.21 7.91 35.89
C GLN A 663 -15.00 9.26 35.19
N GLU A 664 -14.14 9.30 34.16
CA GLU A 664 -13.82 10.52 33.42
C GLU A 664 -14.49 10.53 32.04
N GLU A 665 -14.73 11.72 31.51
CA GLU A 665 -15.23 11.89 30.14
C GLU A 665 -14.19 11.44 29.09
N VAL A 666 -14.67 10.75 28.06
CA VAL A 666 -13.85 10.29 26.92
C VAL A 666 -13.70 11.41 25.89
N MET A 667 -12.55 12.10 25.89
CA MET A 667 -12.26 13.24 25.01
C MET A 667 -11.36 12.83 23.83
N CYS A 668 -11.74 11.76 23.14
CA CYS A 668 -10.94 11.21 22.03
C CYS A 668 -11.34 11.81 20.67
N ALA A 669 -10.38 12.37 19.95
CA ALA A 669 -10.49 12.91 18.59
C ALA A 669 -9.76 12.05 17.54
N ALA A 670 -9.54 10.75 17.84
CA ALA A 670 -8.75 9.86 17.00
C ALA A 670 -9.45 9.55 15.66
N ARG A 671 -9.06 10.28 14.61
CA ARG A 671 -9.64 10.22 13.26
C ARG A 671 -9.43 8.88 12.57
N ASP A 672 -8.36 8.16 12.91
CA ASP A 672 -8.06 6.85 12.32
C ASP A 672 -8.79 5.69 13.04
N CYS A 673 -9.50 5.97 14.14
CA CYS A 673 -10.28 4.96 14.85
C CYS A 673 -11.62 4.71 14.13
N PRO A 674 -11.98 3.46 13.80
CA PRO A 674 -13.26 3.18 13.16
C PRO A 674 -14.44 3.55 14.08
N ILE A 675 -14.28 3.43 15.41
CA ILE A 675 -15.35 3.73 16.38
C ILE A 675 -15.66 5.23 16.42
N PHE A 676 -14.70 6.11 16.07
CA PHE A 676 -14.87 7.55 16.18
C PHE A 676 -16.04 8.08 15.34
N TYR A 677 -16.14 7.69 14.08
CA TYR A 677 -17.24 8.11 13.20
C TYR A 677 -18.54 7.38 13.54
N MET A 678 -18.45 6.08 13.88
CA MET A 678 -19.60 5.26 14.20
C MET A 678 -20.35 5.76 15.44
N ARG A 679 -19.65 6.09 16.53
CA ARG A 679 -20.31 6.54 17.77
C ARG A 679 -21.05 7.87 17.58
N GLU A 680 -20.50 8.76 16.75
CA GLU A 680 -21.08 10.08 16.50
C GLU A 680 -22.32 9.97 15.63
N LYS A 681 -22.27 9.10 14.60
CA LYS A 681 -23.42 8.77 13.76
C LYS A 681 -24.55 8.15 14.58
N ILE A 682 -24.25 7.14 15.39
CA ILE A 682 -25.27 6.46 16.20
C ILE A 682 -25.89 7.42 17.23
N ARG A 683 -25.13 8.38 17.76
CA ARG A 683 -25.69 9.43 18.63
C ARG A 683 -26.75 10.28 17.91
N ILE A 684 -26.53 10.60 16.64
CA ILE A 684 -27.50 11.33 15.80
C ILE A 684 -28.70 10.43 15.50
N ASP A 685 -28.46 9.21 15.03
CA ASP A 685 -29.52 8.25 14.70
C ASP A 685 -30.41 7.96 15.91
N LEU A 686 -29.84 7.79 17.11
CA LEU A 686 -30.58 7.57 18.35
C LEU A 686 -31.50 8.74 18.68
N ARG A 687 -31.00 9.98 18.52
CA ARG A 687 -31.80 11.19 18.74
C ARG A 687 -32.99 11.24 17.77
N GLU A 688 -32.74 11.01 16.48
CA GLU A 688 -33.79 11.02 15.45
C GLU A 688 -34.84 9.91 15.66
N GLN A 689 -34.43 8.70 16.05
CA GLN A 689 -35.37 7.61 16.36
C GLN A 689 -36.19 7.89 17.62
N THR A 690 -35.61 8.55 18.63
CA THR A 690 -36.30 8.93 19.86
C THR A 690 -37.36 10.00 19.57
N GLU A 691 -36.99 11.07 18.87
CA GLU A 691 -37.92 12.12 18.41
C GLU A 691 -39.06 11.55 17.54
N LEU A 692 -38.78 10.52 16.74
CA LEU A 692 -39.79 9.85 15.92
C LEU A 692 -40.80 9.06 16.76
N LEU A 693 -40.37 8.42 17.83
CA LEU A 693 -41.24 7.65 18.73
C LEU A 693 -42.07 8.55 19.65
N GLU A 694 -41.55 9.72 20.04
CA GLU A 694 -42.31 10.74 20.78
C GLU A 694 -43.56 11.20 20.03
N ARG A 695 -43.60 11.08 18.68
CA ARG A 695 -44.80 11.41 17.88
C ARG A 695 -45.97 10.43 18.05
N PHE A 696 -45.73 9.27 18.66
CA PHE A 696 -46.78 8.28 18.96
C PHE A 696 -47.43 8.50 20.33
N ASN A 697 -46.82 9.34 21.17
CA ASN A 697 -47.45 9.90 22.37
C ASN A 697 -48.41 11.01 21.96
#